data_AF-A0A2S7I889-F1
#
_entry.id   AF-A0A2S7I889-F1
#
_cell.length_a   1.000
_cell.length_b   1.000
_cell.length_c   1.000
_cell.angle_alpha   90.00
_cell.angle_beta   90.00
_cell.angle_gamma   90.00
#
_symmetry.space_group_name_H-M   'P 1'
#
loop_
_entity.id
_entity.type
_entity.pdbx_description
1 polymer ?
#
loop_
_entity_poly.entity_id
_entity_poly.type
_entity_poly.pdbx_seq_one_letter_code
_entity_poly.pdbx_strand_id
1 'polypeptide(L)'
;MTRITENIIESFAIELLDKLGYEYIYAPDIAPDGENPERDSYTQVLLLGRLQNAVKRINHSIPADAQTEAIKEIQRIASPELLANNETFHRLLTEGIPVSKRVDGDDRGDRVWLIDFKNPHNNEFVVANQFTIIENGNNKRPDVILFVNGIPLVLIELKNAADENTTINSAFKQVETYKTIIPSLFTYNGFVVISDGLEAKAGSISAGFSRYMSWKSADGKAEASHLVSQLETLILGMLNKETLIDLIRHFIVFEKSKKEDTETGITTISTVKKLAGYHQYYAVNRAVESTLRATGFAAEHETPLSMVMESPESYGVPGVKNQPIGDRKGGVVWHTQGSGKSLSMVFYTGKIVLALDNPTILVITDRNDLDDQLFDTFAASKQLLRQEPVQAEDRNQLKELLKVASGGVVFATVQKFQPEEGNVYELLTDRKNIVVIADEAHRTQYGFKAKTIDDKDEKGNVIGKKIVYGFAKYMRDALPNATYLGFTGTPIESTDVNTPAVFGNYVDIYDISQAVEDGATVRIFYESRLAKVNLSEEGKQLVDDLDDELEQEDLTNTQKAKAKWAQLEALVGSENRIKNIAKDIVAHFSQRQEVFEGKGMIVSMSRRIAADLYQAIIDLKPEWHSDDLNKGVIKVVMTSASSDGPKISKHHTTKEQRRTLAERMKNPHDKLQLVIVRDMWLTGFDAPSMHTLYIDKPMKGHNLMQAIARVNRVYKDKPGGLIVDYLGIASDLKKALSFYSDAGGKGDPTILQEQAVQLMLEKLEVVSQMYHGFEYETYFEADTSKKLSLILAAEEHILGLEDGKKRYINEVTALSKAFAIAIPHDQAMDAKDEVSFFQAVKARLAKFDGTGSGRTDEEIETTIRQVIDKALVSEQVIDVFDAAGIKKPDISILSEEFLMELKGMEHKNVALEVLKKLLNDEIKSRAKKNLVKSRTFLEMLENSIKKYHNKILTAAEVIEELINLSKDIVEMDNEAIHMGLSDFEYAFYTAVANNDSARELMQQEKLRELAVVLTETIRQNASIDWTIKESVKAKLKVAVKRILRKFGYPPDMQMLATETVLKQAEMIASEISN
;
A
#
# COMPACT_ATOMS: atom_id res chain seq x y z
N MET A 1 -25.39 -8.54 26.05
CA MET A 1 -24.06 -8.24 25.48
C MET A 1 -24.12 -6.86 24.87
N THR A 2 -23.27 -5.93 25.32
CA THR A 2 -23.09 -4.61 24.72
C THR A 2 -22.48 -4.81 23.32
N ARG A 3 -23.13 -4.29 22.27
CA ARG A 3 -22.57 -4.33 20.91
C ARG A 3 -21.40 -3.36 20.82
N ILE A 4 -20.28 -3.78 20.23
CA ILE A 4 -19.16 -2.89 19.90
C ILE A 4 -19.64 -1.93 18.80
N THR A 5 -19.42 -0.63 19.00
CA THR A 5 -19.78 0.44 18.06
C THR A 5 -18.55 1.28 17.73
N GLU A 6 -18.57 1.98 16.61
CA GLU A 6 -17.51 2.94 16.21
C GLU A 6 -17.18 3.93 17.34
N ASN A 7 -18.20 4.49 18.01
CA ASN A 7 -17.99 5.37 19.18
C ASN A 7 -17.23 4.74 20.34
N ILE A 8 -17.35 3.41 20.55
CA ILE A 8 -16.61 2.71 21.61
C ILE A 8 -15.14 2.58 21.21
N ILE A 9 -14.86 2.31 19.95
CA ILE A 9 -13.50 2.25 19.40
C ILE A 9 -12.86 3.64 19.42
N GLU A 10 -13.61 4.69 19.07
CA GLU A 10 -13.18 6.09 19.17
C GLU A 10 -12.83 6.45 20.63
N SER A 11 -13.72 6.13 21.57
CA SER A 11 -13.48 6.37 23.00
C SER A 11 -12.26 5.60 23.51
N PHE A 12 -12.07 4.35 23.06
CA PHE A 12 -10.91 3.54 23.40
C PHE A 12 -9.61 4.14 22.86
N ALA A 13 -9.60 4.62 21.61
CA ALA A 13 -8.44 5.31 21.03
C ALA A 13 -8.08 6.58 21.81
N ILE A 14 -9.08 7.37 22.19
CA ILE A 14 -8.91 8.58 23.02
C ILE A 14 -8.34 8.22 24.40
N GLU A 15 -8.85 7.18 25.06
CA GLU A 15 -8.36 6.73 26.37
C GLU A 15 -6.88 6.31 26.31
N LEU A 16 -6.46 5.63 25.25
CA LEU A 16 -5.07 5.26 25.04
C LEU A 16 -4.17 6.49 24.82
N LEU A 17 -4.65 7.48 24.06
CA LEU A 17 -3.92 8.73 23.82
C LEU A 17 -3.83 9.59 25.10
N ASP A 18 -4.89 9.64 25.90
CA ASP A 18 -4.89 10.29 27.21
C ASP A 18 -3.86 9.64 28.16
N LYS A 19 -3.74 8.31 28.16
CA LYS A 19 -2.68 7.58 28.89
C LYS A 19 -1.26 7.94 28.43
N LEU A 20 -1.08 8.32 27.17
CA LEU A 20 0.19 8.85 26.64
C LEU A 20 0.40 10.34 26.99
N GLY A 21 -0.55 10.96 27.69
CA GLY A 21 -0.53 12.35 28.14
C GLY A 21 -0.94 13.35 27.06
N TYR A 22 -1.80 12.96 26.11
CA TYR A 22 -2.46 13.89 25.20
C TYR A 22 -3.62 14.57 25.93
N GLU A 23 -3.80 15.86 25.72
CA GLU A 23 -5.00 16.56 26.19
C GLU A 23 -6.18 16.18 25.28
N TYR A 24 -7.24 15.63 25.87
CA TYR A 24 -8.48 15.35 25.15
C TYR A 24 -9.35 16.61 25.01
N ILE A 25 -9.82 16.86 23.79
CA ILE A 25 -10.78 17.92 23.48
C ILE A 25 -11.94 17.35 22.66
N TYR A 26 -13.17 17.63 23.08
CA TYR A 26 -14.33 17.41 22.22
C TYR A 26 -14.41 18.55 21.20
N ALA A 27 -14.11 18.28 19.92
CA ALA A 27 -13.92 19.35 18.93
C ALA A 27 -15.13 20.30 18.72
N PRO A 28 -16.39 19.86 18.92
CA PRO A 28 -17.54 20.78 18.93
C PRO A 28 -17.46 21.87 20.00
N ASP A 29 -16.82 21.64 21.14
CA ASP A 29 -16.70 22.64 22.20
C ASP A 29 -15.75 23.79 21.79
N ILE A 30 -14.76 23.48 20.95
CA ILE A 30 -13.79 24.45 20.41
C ILE A 30 -14.14 24.98 19.01
N ALA A 31 -15.34 24.64 18.51
CA ALA A 31 -15.85 25.18 17.26
C ALA A 31 -16.14 26.69 17.37
N PRO A 32 -16.25 27.42 16.26
CA PRO A 32 -16.53 28.87 16.29
C PRO A 32 -17.83 29.26 17.01
N ASP A 33 -18.79 28.34 17.07
CA ASP A 33 -20.08 28.42 17.76
C ASP A 33 -20.17 27.50 18.99
N GLY A 34 -19.04 26.93 19.42
CA GLY A 34 -18.93 26.07 20.60
C GLY A 34 -18.88 26.84 21.93
N GLU A 35 -18.80 26.11 23.04
CA GLU A 35 -18.76 26.68 24.39
C GLU A 35 -17.46 27.43 24.69
N ASN A 36 -16.32 26.93 24.18
CA ASN A 36 -14.97 27.46 24.38
C ASN A 36 -14.23 27.59 23.04
N PRO A 37 -14.66 28.52 22.16
CA PRO A 37 -14.16 28.60 20.79
C PRO A 37 -12.64 28.83 20.74
N GLU A 38 -11.91 27.94 20.06
CA GLU A 38 -10.47 28.13 19.73
C GLU A 38 -10.25 28.44 18.24
N ARG A 39 -11.33 28.51 17.45
CA ARG A 39 -11.32 28.75 16.00
C ARG A 39 -12.25 29.90 15.65
N ASP A 40 -11.83 30.74 14.70
CA ASP A 40 -12.64 31.86 14.20
C ASP A 40 -13.64 31.40 13.12
N SER A 41 -13.35 30.29 12.44
CA SER A 41 -14.21 29.73 11.39
C SER A 41 -14.08 28.21 11.26
N TYR A 42 -15.08 27.58 10.63
CA TYR A 42 -15.05 26.16 10.29
C TYR A 42 -14.07 25.82 9.16
N THR A 43 -13.56 26.80 8.42
CA THR A 43 -12.49 26.61 7.43
C THR A 43 -11.11 26.54 8.09
N GLN A 44 -11.00 26.99 9.35
CA GLN A 44 -9.73 27.04 10.07
C GLN A 44 -9.39 25.65 10.63
N VAL A 45 -8.32 25.05 10.10
CA VAL A 45 -7.81 23.75 10.53
C VAL A 45 -6.67 23.85 11.55
N LEU A 46 -6.06 25.02 11.73
CA LEU A 46 -5.03 25.28 12.74
C LEU A 46 -5.64 25.83 14.03
N LEU A 47 -5.21 25.33 15.19
CA LEU A 47 -5.52 25.95 16.48
C LEU A 47 -4.51 27.08 16.75
N LEU A 48 -4.79 28.26 16.20
CA LEU A 48 -3.82 29.36 16.13
C LEU A 48 -3.35 29.86 17.50
N GLY A 49 -4.24 29.93 18.49
CA GLY A 49 -3.86 30.35 19.85
C GLY A 49 -2.82 29.40 20.48
N ARG A 50 -3.04 28.09 20.33
CA ARG A 50 -2.10 27.05 20.78
C ARG A 50 -0.77 27.13 20.03
N LEU A 51 -0.82 27.30 18.71
CA LEU A 51 0.37 27.48 17.89
C LEU A 51 1.19 28.71 18.28
N GLN A 52 0.55 29.86 18.51
CA GLN A 52 1.22 31.09 18.95
C GLN A 52 1.91 30.90 20.31
N ASN A 53 1.23 30.24 21.25
CA ASN A 53 1.79 29.94 22.57
C ASN A 53 3.00 29.00 22.48
N ALA A 54 2.93 27.98 21.62
CA ALA A 54 4.03 27.06 21.39
C ALA A 54 5.22 27.75 20.73
N VAL A 55 5.00 28.52 19.66
CA VAL A 55 6.07 29.28 18.98
C VAL A 55 6.77 30.22 19.96
N LYS A 56 6.01 30.92 20.81
CA LYS A 56 6.57 31.79 21.86
C LYS A 56 7.38 31.00 22.90
N ARG A 57 6.89 29.84 23.34
CA ARG A 57 7.56 28.95 24.30
C ARG A 57 8.89 28.43 23.77
N ILE A 58 8.92 28.01 22.50
CA ILE A 58 10.07 27.38 21.86
C ILE A 58 11.13 28.43 21.47
N ASN A 59 10.70 29.59 20.96
CA ASN A 59 11.57 30.57 20.30
C ASN A 59 11.77 31.84 21.13
N HIS A 60 12.02 31.71 22.42
CA HIS A 60 12.14 32.83 23.38
C HIS A 60 13.20 33.88 23.00
N SER A 61 14.22 33.51 22.22
CA SER A 61 15.27 34.42 21.73
C SER A 61 14.87 35.22 20.47
N ILE A 62 13.77 34.86 19.81
CA ILE A 62 13.31 35.48 18.56
C ILE A 62 12.29 36.60 18.86
N PRO A 63 12.40 37.78 18.23
CA PRO A 63 11.42 38.86 18.35
C PRO A 63 9.98 38.43 18.00
N ALA A 64 8.99 38.99 18.70
CA ALA A 64 7.57 38.59 18.57
C ALA A 64 6.96 38.89 17.19
N ASP A 65 7.44 39.94 16.52
CA ASP A 65 7.08 40.28 15.14
C ASP A 65 7.58 39.21 14.14
N ALA A 66 8.81 38.73 14.30
CA ALA A 66 9.35 37.64 13.50
C ALA A 66 8.63 36.31 13.76
N GLN A 67 8.28 36.02 15.03
CA GLN A 67 7.43 34.86 15.38
C GLN A 67 6.06 34.93 14.70
N THR A 68 5.43 36.11 14.71
CA THR A 68 4.11 36.33 14.09
C THR A 68 4.17 36.20 12.58
N GLU A 69 5.21 36.72 11.93
CA GLU A 69 5.38 36.60 10.49
C GLU A 69 5.63 35.14 10.06
N ALA A 70 6.39 34.38 10.85
CA ALA A 70 6.57 32.95 10.59
C ALA A 70 5.25 32.16 10.64
N ILE A 71 4.35 32.46 11.59
CA ILE A 71 3.01 31.85 11.63
C ILE A 71 2.20 32.24 10.38
N LYS A 72 2.27 33.50 9.94
CA LYS A 72 1.59 33.92 8.70
C LYS A 72 2.14 33.22 7.47
N GLU A 73 3.43 32.90 7.43
CA GLU A 73 4.03 32.18 6.30
C GLU A 73 3.38 30.81 6.08
N ILE A 74 3.16 30.03 7.14
CA ILE A 74 2.48 28.73 7.00
C ILE A 74 0.98 28.83 6.72
N GLN A 75 0.34 29.96 7.07
CA GLN A 75 -1.06 30.22 6.73
C GLN A 75 -1.24 30.62 5.26
N ARG A 76 -0.20 31.20 4.64
CA ARG A 76 -0.21 31.63 3.23
C ARG A 76 0.12 30.52 2.24
N ILE A 77 0.39 29.29 2.71
CA ILE A 77 0.63 28.15 1.84
C ILE A 77 -0.65 27.84 1.06
N ALA A 78 -0.66 28.22 -0.21
CA ALA A 78 -1.79 28.03 -1.09
C ALA A 78 -1.27 27.75 -2.52
N SER A 79 -1.50 26.53 -2.98
CA SER A 79 -1.35 26.14 -4.38
C SER A 79 -2.47 25.16 -4.76
N PRO A 80 -2.78 25.00 -6.06
CA PRO A 80 -3.76 24.01 -6.52
C PRO A 80 -3.35 22.55 -6.24
N GLU A 81 -2.07 22.28 -6.01
CA GLU A 81 -1.55 20.93 -5.79
C GLU A 81 -1.37 20.63 -4.30
N LEU A 82 -2.21 19.74 -3.76
CA LEU A 82 -2.19 19.35 -2.36
C LEU A 82 -0.79 18.88 -1.88
N LEU A 83 -0.12 18.03 -2.67
CA LEU A 83 1.19 17.50 -2.29
C LEU A 83 2.28 18.56 -2.29
N ALA A 84 2.20 19.58 -3.14
CA ALA A 84 3.13 20.70 -3.13
C ALA A 84 2.94 21.57 -1.87
N ASN A 85 1.69 21.79 -1.44
CA ASN A 85 1.38 22.48 -0.18
C ASN A 85 1.94 21.69 1.01
N ASN A 86 1.69 20.37 1.02
CA ASN A 86 2.13 19.49 2.08
C ASN A 86 3.67 19.39 2.19
N GLU A 87 4.38 19.27 1.06
CA GLU A 87 5.84 19.27 1.01
C GLU A 87 6.41 20.61 1.53
N THR A 88 5.85 21.73 1.06
CA THR A 88 6.26 23.07 1.48
C THR A 88 6.11 23.25 2.98
N PHE A 89 4.96 22.88 3.54
CA PHE A 89 4.74 22.93 4.97
C PHE A 89 5.69 22.00 5.72
N HIS A 90 5.83 20.75 5.29
CA HIS A 90 6.68 19.76 5.95
C HIS A 90 8.15 20.21 6.00
N ARG A 91 8.62 20.90 4.96
CA ARG A 91 9.95 21.54 4.96
C ARG A 91 10.07 22.62 6.03
N LEU A 92 9.12 23.55 6.08
CA LEU A 92 9.11 24.60 7.11
C LEU A 92 9.01 24.02 8.53
N LEU A 93 8.26 22.93 8.69
CA LEU A 93 8.12 22.21 9.96
C LEU A 93 9.44 21.59 10.42
N THR A 94 10.18 20.92 9.53
CA THR A 94 11.34 20.09 9.87
C THR A 94 12.68 20.84 9.82
N GLU A 95 12.77 21.89 9.01
CA GLU A 95 13.95 22.74 8.88
C GLU A 95 13.85 24.04 9.68
N GLY A 96 12.65 24.44 10.11
CA GLY A 96 12.39 25.73 10.73
C GLY A 96 12.17 26.83 9.68
N ILE A 97 11.39 27.84 10.07
CA ILE A 97 10.99 28.94 9.19
C ILE A 97 12.10 30.00 9.21
N PRO A 98 12.73 30.34 8.08
CA PRO A 98 13.82 31.30 8.05
C PRO A 98 13.30 32.71 8.37
N VAL A 99 13.94 33.39 9.31
CA VAL A 99 13.63 34.78 9.68
C VAL A 99 14.91 35.60 9.77
N SER A 100 14.80 36.91 9.56
CA SER A 100 15.89 37.86 9.79
C SER A 100 15.70 38.56 11.13
N LYS A 101 16.76 38.61 11.95
CA LYS A 101 16.80 39.34 13.21
C LYS A 101 17.89 40.41 13.14
N ARG A 102 17.58 41.63 13.57
CA ARG A 102 18.59 42.67 13.79
C ARG A 102 19.32 42.42 15.11
N VAL A 103 20.62 42.21 15.04
CA VAL A 103 21.52 42.08 16.20
C VAL A 103 22.67 43.07 15.99
N ASP A 104 22.86 44.00 16.93
CA ASP A 104 23.92 45.01 16.88
C ASP A 104 23.94 45.91 15.62
N GLY A 105 22.79 46.04 14.94
CA GLY A 105 22.66 46.85 13.71
C GLY A 105 22.76 46.05 12.41
N ASP A 106 23.16 44.78 12.47
CA ASP A 106 23.26 43.87 11.32
C ASP A 106 22.08 42.88 11.27
N ASP A 107 21.63 42.54 10.06
CA ASP A 107 20.65 41.48 9.84
C ASP A 107 21.35 40.11 9.93
N ARG A 108 21.00 39.30 10.93
CA ARG A 108 21.42 37.89 11.06
C ARG A 108 20.24 36.98 10.76
N GLY A 109 20.47 35.95 9.94
CA GLY A 109 19.48 34.90 9.70
C GLY A 109 19.34 33.99 10.93
N ASP A 110 18.10 33.72 11.34
CA ASP A 110 17.75 32.78 12.39
C ASP A 110 16.54 31.94 11.94
N ARG A 111 16.06 31.02 12.78
CA ARG A 111 14.91 30.14 12.45
C ARG A 111 13.87 30.13 13.54
N VAL A 112 12.60 30.21 13.15
CA VAL A 112 11.45 29.96 14.02
C VAL A 112 11.06 28.49 13.92
N TRP A 113 11.07 27.79 15.05
CA TRP A 113 10.68 26.39 15.16
C TRP A 113 9.24 26.26 15.60
N LEU A 114 8.45 25.48 14.86
CA LEU A 114 7.06 25.16 15.23
C LEU A 114 6.97 23.99 16.21
N ILE A 115 8.01 23.15 16.26
CA ILE A 115 8.12 21.94 17.08
C ILE A 115 9.48 21.97 17.80
N ASP A 116 9.48 21.68 19.10
CA ASP A 116 10.69 21.44 19.87
C ASP A 116 11.14 19.98 19.65
N PHE A 117 11.98 19.77 18.64
CA PHE A 117 12.55 18.47 18.37
C PHE A 117 13.68 18.07 19.32
N LYS A 118 14.19 19.01 20.14
CA LYS A 118 15.23 18.71 21.13
C LYS A 118 14.61 18.12 22.39
N ASN A 119 13.46 18.67 22.81
CA ASN A 119 12.69 18.20 23.95
C ASN A 119 11.25 17.89 23.50
N PRO A 120 10.96 16.67 23.02
CA PRO A 120 9.63 16.31 22.51
C PRO A 120 8.49 16.61 23.48
N HIS A 121 8.71 16.42 24.80
CA HIS A 121 7.72 16.69 25.85
C HIS A 121 7.44 18.18 26.12
N ASN A 122 8.24 19.10 25.57
CA ASN A 122 7.97 20.55 25.64
C ASN A 122 6.91 20.98 24.60
N ASN A 123 6.51 20.07 23.71
CA ASN A 123 5.38 20.27 22.80
C ASN A 123 4.06 19.93 23.47
N GLU A 124 3.02 20.60 23.04
CA GLU A 124 1.64 20.32 23.43
C GLU A 124 1.05 19.28 22.46
N PHE A 125 0.39 18.26 23.00
CA PHE A 125 -0.22 17.17 22.24
C PHE A 125 -1.70 17.11 22.58
N VAL A 126 -2.55 17.22 21.57
CA VAL A 126 -4.00 17.24 21.74
C VAL A 126 -4.62 16.16 20.87
N VAL A 127 -5.56 15.41 21.43
CA VAL A 127 -6.45 14.52 20.68
C VAL A 127 -7.83 15.16 20.62
N ALA A 128 -8.30 15.43 19.41
CA ALA A 128 -9.62 16.01 19.18
C ALA A 128 -10.48 15.06 18.36
N ASN A 129 -11.66 14.69 18.86
CA ASN A 129 -12.62 13.90 18.11
C ASN A 129 -13.71 14.77 17.50
N GLN A 130 -14.31 14.31 16.40
CA GLN A 130 -15.47 14.94 15.76
C GLN A 130 -15.18 16.36 15.22
N PHE A 131 -13.96 16.61 14.73
CA PHE A 131 -13.49 17.92 14.27
C PHE A 131 -14.13 18.32 12.93
N THR A 132 -15.13 19.20 12.98
CA THR A 132 -15.88 19.62 11.79
C THR A 132 -15.11 20.69 10.99
N ILE A 133 -14.97 20.44 9.69
CA ILE A 133 -14.33 21.32 8.71
C ILE A 133 -15.32 21.60 7.58
N ILE A 134 -15.49 22.88 7.24
CA ILE A 134 -16.33 23.32 6.13
C ILE A 134 -15.44 24.02 5.11
N GLU A 135 -15.32 23.43 3.91
CA GLU A 135 -14.52 23.98 2.82
C GLU A 135 -15.33 23.94 1.51
N ASN A 136 -15.38 25.06 0.80
CA ASN A 136 -16.14 25.20 -0.46
C ASN A 136 -17.60 24.72 -0.36
N GLY A 137 -18.26 24.97 0.78
CA GLY A 137 -19.65 24.57 1.04
C GLY A 137 -19.84 23.09 1.40
N ASN A 138 -18.76 22.29 1.42
CA ASN A 138 -18.81 20.89 1.84
C ASN A 138 -18.44 20.77 3.31
N ASN A 139 -19.23 20.01 4.05
CA ASN A 139 -19.00 19.71 5.46
C ASN A 139 -18.44 18.29 5.61
N LYS A 140 -17.29 18.16 6.26
CA LYS A 140 -16.68 16.89 6.63
C LYS A 140 -16.25 16.90 8.09
N ARG A 141 -16.31 15.73 8.69
CA ARG A 141 -15.98 15.51 10.09
C ARG A 141 -15.19 14.21 10.21
N PRO A 142 -13.86 14.28 10.25
CA PRO A 142 -13.04 13.13 10.57
C PRO A 142 -13.24 12.68 12.03
N ASP A 143 -12.98 11.41 12.29
CA ASP A 143 -13.25 10.80 13.59
C ASP A 143 -12.31 11.37 14.67
N VAL A 144 -11.00 11.26 14.46
CA VAL A 144 -9.99 11.75 15.41
C VAL A 144 -8.84 12.46 14.68
N ILE A 145 -8.42 13.61 15.22
CA ILE A 145 -7.28 14.38 14.75
C ILE A 145 -6.31 14.59 15.91
N LEU A 146 -5.02 14.32 15.68
CA LEU A 146 -3.97 14.64 16.63
C LEU A 146 -3.29 15.94 16.22
N PHE A 147 -3.29 16.88 17.16
CA PHE A 147 -2.59 18.14 17.04
C PHE A 147 -1.30 18.11 17.84
N VAL A 148 -0.24 18.67 17.25
CA VAL A 148 0.97 19.02 17.99
C VAL A 148 1.16 20.52 17.89
N ASN A 149 1.21 21.21 19.03
CA ASN A 149 1.29 22.68 19.08
C ASN A 149 0.21 23.37 18.23
N GLY A 150 -1.01 22.82 18.19
CA GLY A 150 -2.11 23.34 17.39
C GLY A 150 -2.06 23.05 15.88
N ILE A 151 -1.15 22.19 15.42
CA ILE A 151 -1.01 21.76 14.02
C ILE A 151 -1.59 20.35 13.84
N PRO A 152 -2.55 20.10 12.91
CA PRO A 152 -3.14 18.77 12.72
C PRO A 152 -2.19 17.85 11.93
N LEU A 153 -1.39 17.06 12.66
CA LEU A 153 -0.35 16.22 12.05
C LEU A 153 -0.81 14.79 11.76
N VAL A 154 -1.77 14.25 12.50
CA VAL A 154 -2.26 12.88 12.29
C VAL A 154 -3.78 12.87 12.19
N LEU A 155 -4.28 12.19 11.17
CA LEU A 155 -5.69 11.87 11.01
C LEU A 155 -5.87 10.39 11.35
N ILE A 156 -6.85 10.06 12.18
CA ILE A 156 -7.23 8.68 12.47
C ILE A 156 -8.69 8.51 12.05
N GLU A 157 -8.91 7.62 11.09
CA GLU A 157 -10.26 7.22 10.65
C GLU A 157 -10.58 5.82 11.16
N LEU A 158 -11.71 5.71 11.84
CA LEU A 158 -12.14 4.50 12.53
C LEU A 158 -13.36 3.91 11.82
N LYS A 159 -13.56 2.61 11.98
CA LYS A 159 -14.74 1.87 11.53
C LYS A 159 -15.13 0.84 12.57
N ASN A 160 -16.33 0.28 12.45
CA ASN A 160 -16.81 -0.73 13.38
C ASN A 160 -16.47 -2.14 12.90
N ALA A 161 -15.54 -2.85 13.58
CA ALA A 161 -15.24 -4.25 13.27
C ALA A 161 -16.43 -5.22 13.39
N ALA A 162 -17.52 -4.83 14.06
CA ALA A 162 -18.72 -5.66 14.20
C ALA A 162 -19.72 -5.54 13.03
N ASP A 163 -19.51 -4.62 12.09
CA ASP A 163 -20.33 -4.47 10.89
C ASP A 163 -19.65 -5.16 9.69
N GLU A 164 -20.30 -6.19 9.15
CA GLU A 164 -19.75 -7.04 8.10
C GLU A 164 -19.49 -6.30 6.78
N ASN A 165 -20.05 -5.10 6.61
CA ASN A 165 -19.87 -4.27 5.41
C ASN A 165 -18.78 -3.19 5.56
N THR A 166 -18.25 -2.95 6.77
CA THR A 166 -17.21 -1.95 7.00
C THR A 166 -15.87 -2.60 7.31
N THR A 167 -14.88 -2.31 6.46
CA THR A 167 -13.50 -2.80 6.58
C THR A 167 -12.52 -1.64 6.70
N ILE A 168 -11.26 -1.90 7.04
CA ILE A 168 -10.19 -0.89 6.97
C ILE A 168 -10.08 -0.21 5.58
N ASN A 169 -10.50 -0.88 4.49
CA ASN A 169 -10.55 -0.29 3.16
C ASN A 169 -11.65 0.79 3.04
N SER A 170 -12.75 0.65 3.77
CA SER A 170 -13.79 1.69 3.82
C SER A 170 -13.27 2.97 4.51
N ALA A 171 -12.50 2.82 5.60
CA ALA A 171 -11.79 3.94 6.23
C ALA A 171 -10.81 4.60 5.24
N PHE A 172 -10.05 3.81 4.48
CA PHE A 172 -9.16 4.34 3.44
C PHE A 172 -9.91 5.16 2.37
N LYS A 173 -11.03 4.64 1.85
CA LYS A 173 -11.87 5.37 0.87
C LYS A 173 -12.44 6.67 1.44
N GLN A 174 -12.76 6.69 2.73
CA GLN A 174 -13.24 7.90 3.42
C GLN A 174 -12.13 8.95 3.53
N VAL A 175 -10.88 8.54 3.81
CA VAL A 175 -9.70 9.41 3.76
C VAL A 175 -9.47 9.96 2.35
N GLU A 176 -9.58 9.14 1.31
CA GLU A 176 -9.50 9.62 -0.09
C GLU A 176 -10.56 10.68 -0.39
N THR A 177 -11.77 10.50 0.14
CA THR A 177 -12.87 11.48 0.03
C THR A 177 -12.52 12.79 0.75
N TYR A 178 -11.94 12.73 1.93
CA TYR A 178 -11.50 13.92 2.66
C TYR A 178 -10.41 14.68 1.91
N LYS A 179 -9.43 13.99 1.33
CA LYS A 179 -8.36 14.64 0.54
C LYS A 179 -8.90 15.50 -0.59
N THR A 180 -9.99 15.07 -1.23
CA THR A 180 -10.65 15.82 -2.31
C THR A 180 -11.51 16.96 -1.78
N ILE A 181 -12.21 16.77 -0.67
CA ILE A 181 -13.26 17.69 -0.21
C ILE A 181 -12.75 18.74 0.79
N ILE A 182 -11.82 18.37 1.67
CA ILE A 182 -11.20 19.25 2.69
C ILE A 182 -9.66 19.22 2.57
N PRO A 183 -9.08 19.57 1.41
CA PRO A 183 -7.63 19.50 1.18
C PRO A 183 -6.82 20.40 2.13
N SER A 184 -7.41 21.45 2.70
CA SER A 184 -6.74 22.34 3.66
C SER A 184 -6.18 21.59 4.88
N LEU A 185 -6.89 20.59 5.40
CA LEU A 185 -6.41 19.72 6.49
C LEU A 185 -5.10 19.01 6.12
N PHE A 186 -5.04 18.50 4.89
CA PHE A 186 -3.92 17.72 4.40
C PHE A 186 -2.74 18.59 3.94
N THR A 187 -2.85 19.91 3.98
CA THR A 187 -1.67 20.80 3.86
C THR A 187 -0.71 20.59 5.03
N TYR A 188 -1.23 20.33 6.23
CA TYR A 188 -0.42 20.19 7.45
C TYR A 188 -0.16 18.73 7.85
N ASN A 189 -0.96 17.79 7.34
CA ASN A 189 -0.91 16.39 7.71
C ASN A 189 0.48 15.74 7.52
N GLY A 190 0.95 15.03 8.54
CA GLY A 190 2.10 14.14 8.50
C GLY A 190 1.75 12.79 7.87
N PHE A 191 0.79 12.08 8.46
CA PHE A 191 0.32 10.78 7.96
C PHE A 191 -1.11 10.48 8.44
N VAL A 192 -1.68 9.38 7.94
CA VAL A 192 -3.04 8.94 8.24
C VAL A 192 -3.00 7.54 8.84
N VAL A 193 -3.87 7.28 9.80
CA VAL A 193 -4.16 5.97 10.38
C VAL A 193 -5.57 5.56 9.99
N ILE A 194 -5.73 4.31 9.56
CA ILE A 194 -7.01 3.68 9.28
C ILE A 194 -7.17 2.46 10.19
N SER A 195 -8.34 2.28 10.79
CA SER A 195 -8.57 1.15 11.70
C SER A 195 -10.05 0.76 11.78
N ASP A 196 -10.31 -0.51 12.08
CA ASP A 196 -11.62 -1.01 12.51
C ASP A 196 -11.65 -1.39 14.00
N GLY A 197 -10.58 -1.03 14.73
CA GLY A 197 -10.35 -1.39 16.13
C GLY A 197 -9.50 -2.64 16.32
N LEU A 198 -9.58 -3.65 15.45
CA LEU A 198 -8.75 -4.86 15.53
C LEU A 198 -7.52 -4.75 14.64
N GLU A 199 -7.72 -4.32 13.40
CA GLU A 199 -6.66 -3.99 12.45
C GLU A 199 -6.41 -2.49 12.46
N ALA A 200 -5.13 -2.09 12.33
CA ALA A 200 -4.76 -0.68 12.21
C ALA A 200 -3.53 -0.56 11.33
N LYS A 201 -3.57 0.41 10.40
CA LYS A 201 -2.46 0.66 9.48
C LYS A 201 -2.23 2.15 9.31
N ALA A 202 -0.98 2.54 9.10
CA ALA A 202 -0.59 3.91 8.82
C ALA A 202 -0.04 4.07 7.40
N GLY A 203 -0.29 5.22 6.77
CA GLY A 203 0.15 5.55 5.42
C GLY A 203 0.22 7.05 5.18
N SER A 204 0.87 7.45 4.08
CA SER A 204 0.92 8.84 3.64
C SER A 204 -0.31 9.20 2.79
N ILE A 205 -0.54 10.50 2.58
CA ILE A 205 -1.65 11.00 1.75
C ILE A 205 -1.52 10.67 0.25
N SER A 206 -0.36 10.19 -0.21
CA SER A 206 -0.16 9.69 -1.58
C SER A 206 0.03 8.18 -1.65
N ALA A 207 -0.05 7.46 -0.52
CA ALA A 207 0.05 6.01 -0.49
C ALA A 207 -1.26 5.37 -0.96
N GLY A 208 -1.19 4.41 -1.88
CA GLY A 208 -2.32 3.51 -2.12
C GLY A 208 -2.52 2.54 -0.96
N PHE A 209 -3.70 1.91 -0.88
CA PHE A 209 -4.06 1.01 0.23
C PHE A 209 -3.01 -0.08 0.52
N SER A 210 -2.41 -0.67 -0.52
CA SER A 210 -1.35 -1.69 -0.40
C SER A 210 -0.03 -1.19 0.21
N ARG A 211 0.10 0.12 0.44
CA ARG A 211 1.28 0.76 1.06
C ARG A 211 1.01 1.23 2.49
N TYR A 212 -0.21 1.02 3.01
CA TYR A 212 -0.49 1.19 4.43
C TYR A 212 0.05 -0.01 5.20
N MET A 213 0.84 0.23 6.24
CA MET A 213 1.49 -0.82 7.02
C MET A 213 1.03 -0.80 8.48
N SER A 214 0.92 -1.99 9.08
CA SER A 214 0.66 -2.13 10.51
C SER A 214 1.90 -1.79 11.32
N TRP A 215 1.71 -1.16 12.48
CA TRP A 215 2.75 -1.01 13.48
C TRP A 215 2.76 -2.23 14.41
N LYS A 216 3.94 -2.79 14.71
CA LYS A 216 4.04 -4.12 15.35
C LYS A 216 4.50 -4.12 16.79
N SER A 217 5.03 -3.00 17.31
CA SER A 217 5.57 -2.97 18.67
C SER A 217 5.01 -1.78 19.46
N ALA A 218 4.43 -2.06 20.63
CA ALA A 218 3.87 -1.02 21.51
C ALA A 218 4.96 -0.28 22.32
N ASP A 219 6.11 -0.91 22.54
CA ASP A 219 7.19 -0.38 23.40
C ASP A 219 8.55 -0.32 22.69
N GLY A 220 8.61 -0.72 21.42
CA GLY A 220 9.85 -0.86 20.67
C GLY A 220 10.78 -1.94 21.22
N LYS A 221 10.29 -2.86 22.06
CA LYS A 221 11.11 -3.95 22.63
C LYS A 221 10.75 -5.30 22.06
N ALA A 222 9.47 -5.56 21.86
CA ALA A 222 9.00 -6.79 21.26
C ALA A 222 7.80 -6.55 20.36
N GLU A 223 7.61 -7.46 19.40
CA GLU A 223 6.36 -7.53 18.65
C GLU A 223 5.19 -7.82 19.61
N ALA A 224 4.11 -7.07 19.46
CA ALA A 224 2.88 -7.29 20.20
C ALA A 224 2.29 -8.65 19.82
N SER A 225 1.69 -9.33 20.80
CA SER A 225 0.96 -10.57 20.55
C SER A 225 -0.18 -10.34 19.56
N HIS A 226 -0.46 -11.33 18.69
CA HIS A 226 -1.62 -11.34 17.80
C HIS A 226 -2.97 -11.27 18.54
N LEU A 227 -2.95 -11.45 19.87
CA LEU A 227 -4.12 -11.30 20.74
C LEU A 227 -4.36 -9.85 21.19
N VAL A 228 -3.42 -8.95 20.93
CA VAL A 228 -3.53 -7.51 21.22
C VAL A 228 -4.02 -6.79 19.97
N SER A 229 -4.91 -5.81 20.16
CA SER A 229 -5.39 -4.96 19.06
C SER A 229 -4.22 -4.26 18.36
N GLN A 230 -4.25 -4.22 17.02
CA GLN A 230 -3.26 -3.45 16.26
C GLN A 230 -3.44 -1.94 16.47
N LEU A 231 -4.66 -1.48 16.74
CA LEU A 231 -4.92 -0.07 17.07
C LEU A 231 -4.23 0.32 18.37
N GLU A 232 -4.36 -0.52 19.40
CA GLU A 232 -3.67 -0.31 20.68
C GLU A 232 -2.15 -0.30 20.50
N THR A 233 -1.63 -1.29 19.77
CA THR A 233 -0.18 -1.39 19.47
C THR A 233 0.33 -0.16 18.72
N LEU A 234 -0.42 0.33 17.74
CA LEU A 234 -0.06 1.51 16.95
C LEU A 234 -0.12 2.78 17.82
N ILE A 235 -1.16 2.97 18.63
CA ILE A 235 -1.25 4.16 19.49
C ILE A 235 -0.11 4.20 20.50
N LEU A 236 0.10 3.11 21.26
CA LEU A 236 1.14 3.05 22.28
C LEU A 236 2.55 3.14 21.69
N GLY A 237 2.78 2.50 20.54
CA GLY A 237 4.09 2.43 19.90
C GLY A 237 4.40 3.59 18.96
N MET A 238 3.56 3.83 17.96
CA MET A 238 3.80 4.81 16.91
C MET A 238 3.44 6.24 17.33
N LEU A 239 2.37 6.40 18.14
CA LEU A 239 1.80 7.70 18.50
C LEU A 239 2.21 8.18 19.89
N ASN A 240 3.15 7.52 20.57
CA ASN A 240 3.80 8.13 21.72
C ASN A 240 4.55 9.40 21.29
N LYS A 241 4.72 10.34 22.22
CA LYS A 241 5.22 11.69 21.94
C LYS A 241 6.59 11.70 21.29
N GLU A 242 7.50 10.83 21.70
CA GLU A 242 8.87 10.83 21.19
C GLU A 242 8.93 10.20 19.80
N THR A 243 8.28 9.04 19.61
CA THR A 243 8.19 8.35 18.32
C THR A 243 7.47 9.19 17.27
N LEU A 244 6.35 9.84 17.61
CA LEU A 244 5.62 10.71 16.68
C LEU A 244 6.50 11.86 16.18
N ILE A 245 7.17 12.56 17.10
CA ILE A 245 8.04 13.70 16.75
C ILE A 245 9.25 13.25 15.93
N ASP A 246 9.82 12.09 16.26
CA ASP A 246 10.92 11.49 15.51
C ASP A 246 10.49 11.08 14.09
N LEU A 247 9.32 10.43 13.96
CA LEU A 247 8.73 10.04 12.67
C LEU A 247 8.50 11.25 11.77
N ILE A 248 7.87 12.30 12.31
CA ILE A 248 7.59 13.54 11.56
C ILE A 248 8.89 14.21 11.11
N ARG A 249 9.94 14.19 11.93
CA ARG A 249 11.20 14.87 11.56
C ARG A 249 12.03 14.10 10.55
N HIS A 250 12.05 12.77 10.65
CA HIS A 250 13.11 11.96 10.05
C HIS A 250 12.65 10.84 9.12
N PHE A 251 11.37 10.48 9.13
CA PHE A 251 10.87 9.27 8.49
C PHE A 251 9.76 9.54 7.46
N ILE A 252 9.68 10.78 6.98
CA ILE A 252 8.82 11.20 5.88
C ILE A 252 9.71 11.81 4.79
N VAL A 253 9.51 11.36 3.54
CA VAL A 253 10.22 11.89 2.37
C VAL A 253 9.24 12.18 1.23
N PHE A 254 9.61 13.14 0.38
CA PHE A 254 8.90 13.49 -0.85
C PHE A 254 9.80 13.17 -2.04
N GLU A 255 9.41 12.19 -2.85
CA GLU A 255 10.14 11.80 -4.05
C GLU A 255 9.53 12.47 -5.27
N LYS A 256 10.36 13.11 -6.10
CA LYS A 256 9.93 13.75 -7.34
C LYS A 256 10.44 12.97 -8.54
N SER A 257 9.52 12.55 -9.42
CA SER A 257 9.87 11.95 -10.70
C SER A 257 9.47 12.88 -11.84
N LYS A 258 10.42 13.18 -12.72
CA LYS A 258 10.18 13.92 -13.96
C LYS A 258 9.89 12.93 -15.09
N LYS A 259 8.71 13.04 -15.72
CA LYS A 259 8.39 12.31 -16.95
C LYS A 259 8.25 13.30 -18.08
N GLU A 260 9.06 13.13 -19.12
CA GLU A 260 8.94 13.90 -20.36
C GLU A 260 8.23 13.02 -21.38
N ASP A 261 7.10 13.52 -21.87
CA ASP A 261 6.39 12.87 -22.96
C ASP A 261 7.20 13.12 -24.26
N THR A 262 7.70 12.04 -24.85
CA THR A 262 8.59 12.11 -26.01
C THR A 262 7.90 12.57 -27.29
N GLU A 263 6.57 12.51 -27.36
CA GLU A 263 5.79 12.91 -28.54
C GLU A 263 5.37 14.38 -28.47
N THR A 264 5.01 14.85 -27.27
CA THR A 264 4.49 16.22 -27.04
C THR A 264 5.54 17.17 -26.47
N GLY A 265 6.65 16.66 -25.94
CA GLY A 265 7.68 17.43 -25.22
C GLY A 265 7.21 17.93 -23.85
N ILE A 266 6.02 17.54 -23.39
CA ILE A 266 5.47 18.00 -22.11
C ILE A 266 6.19 17.28 -20.96
N THR A 267 6.78 18.07 -20.07
CA THR A 267 7.32 17.59 -18.81
C THR A 267 6.22 17.57 -17.74
N THR A 268 5.95 16.40 -17.17
CA THR A 268 5.12 16.24 -15.97
C THR A 268 6.02 15.89 -14.77
N ILE A 269 5.86 16.60 -13.66
CA ILE A 269 6.52 16.27 -12.39
C ILE A 269 5.47 15.61 -11.50
N SER A 270 5.74 14.37 -11.07
CA SER A 270 4.93 13.67 -10.08
C SER A 270 5.66 13.67 -8.74
N THR A 271 4.98 14.11 -7.69
CA THR A 271 5.50 14.08 -6.31
C THR A 271 4.82 12.94 -5.56
N VAL A 272 5.58 12.13 -4.83
CA VAL A 272 5.08 11.03 -4.00
C VAL A 272 5.64 11.18 -2.59
N LYS A 273 4.74 11.31 -1.60
CA LYS A 273 5.10 11.28 -0.18
C LYS A 273 5.20 9.85 0.31
N LYS A 274 6.26 9.50 1.04
CA LYS A 274 6.46 8.17 1.63
C LYS A 274 6.69 8.29 3.13
N LEU A 275 6.09 7.39 3.88
CA LEU A 275 6.28 7.19 5.32
C LEU A 275 7.10 5.90 5.51
N ALA A 276 8.04 5.91 6.45
CA ALA A 276 8.81 4.70 6.77
C ALA A 276 7.93 3.61 7.41
N GLY A 277 8.19 2.34 7.05
CA GLY A 277 7.65 1.19 7.78
C GLY A 277 8.28 1.03 9.16
N TYR A 278 7.62 0.29 10.06
CA TYR A 278 8.09 0.09 11.43
C TYR A 278 9.50 -0.54 11.49
N HIS A 279 9.78 -1.51 10.60
CA HIS A 279 11.10 -2.15 10.49
C HIS A 279 12.18 -1.15 10.10
N GLN A 280 11.87 -0.19 9.23
CA GLN A 280 12.80 0.87 8.83
C GLN A 280 13.06 1.84 9.98
N TYR A 281 12.01 2.25 10.71
CA TYR A 281 12.12 3.12 11.87
C TYR A 281 13.11 2.57 12.90
N TYR A 282 12.88 1.33 13.32
CA TYR A 282 13.70 0.68 14.35
C TYR A 282 15.11 0.32 13.87
N ALA A 283 15.28 -0.11 12.62
CA ALA A 283 16.59 -0.40 12.05
C ALA A 283 17.47 0.85 11.98
N VAL A 284 16.90 1.97 11.52
CA VAL A 284 17.61 3.24 11.35
C VAL A 284 18.04 3.81 12.70
N ASN A 285 17.14 3.80 13.69
CA ASN A 285 17.48 4.31 15.02
C ASN A 285 18.61 3.48 15.68
N ARG A 286 18.57 2.14 15.56
CA ARG A 286 19.67 1.28 16.02
C ARG A 286 20.97 1.50 15.24
N ALA A 287 20.89 1.75 13.93
CA ALA A 287 22.07 2.06 13.12
C ALA A 287 22.71 3.39 13.53
N VAL A 288 21.89 4.42 13.84
CA VAL A 288 22.38 5.70 14.36
C VAL A 288 23.10 5.51 15.68
N GLU A 289 22.47 4.82 16.64
CA GLU A 289 23.06 4.51 17.95
C GLU A 289 24.40 3.77 17.81
N SER A 290 24.42 2.72 16.98
CA SER A 290 25.64 1.93 16.75
C SER A 290 26.76 2.75 16.09
N THR A 291 26.42 3.66 15.17
CA THR A 291 27.41 4.57 14.58
C THR A 291 27.94 5.60 15.58
N LEU A 292 27.10 6.14 16.46
CA LEU A 292 27.55 7.05 17.53
C LEU A 292 28.49 6.34 18.52
N ARG A 293 28.18 5.08 18.88
CA ARG A 293 29.09 4.21 19.65
C ARG A 293 30.41 4.00 18.90
N ALA A 294 30.36 3.59 17.64
CA ALA A 294 31.53 3.25 16.84
C ALA A 294 32.45 4.45 16.57
N THR A 295 31.89 5.66 16.51
CA THR A 295 32.68 6.90 16.36
C THR A 295 33.36 7.34 17.66
N GLY A 296 32.82 6.91 18.82
CA GLY A 296 33.24 7.36 20.15
C GLY A 296 32.72 8.76 20.51
N PHE A 297 31.72 9.27 19.78
CA PHE A 297 31.14 10.60 19.98
C PHE A 297 30.23 10.66 21.23
N ALA A 298 29.72 9.51 21.67
CA ALA A 298 28.69 9.39 22.72
C ALA A 298 29.18 9.50 24.19
N ALA A 299 30.28 10.21 24.49
CA ALA A 299 30.80 10.31 25.87
C ALA A 299 30.42 11.61 26.63
N GLU A 300 29.88 12.65 25.97
CA GLU A 300 29.64 13.95 26.64
C GLU A 300 28.21 14.50 26.53
N HIS A 301 27.34 13.96 25.68
CA HIS A 301 25.98 14.45 25.50
C HIS A 301 24.99 13.28 25.55
N GLU A 302 24.12 13.24 26.57
CA GLU A 302 23.01 12.30 26.65
C GLU A 302 22.12 12.46 25.40
N THR A 303 22.22 11.56 24.44
CA THR A 303 21.26 11.50 23.33
C THR A 303 19.95 10.91 23.86
N PRO A 304 18.79 11.61 23.76
CA PRO A 304 17.51 11.13 24.28
C PRO A 304 16.89 9.95 23.53
N LEU A 305 17.65 9.22 22.70
CA LEU A 305 17.14 8.24 21.73
C LEU A 305 17.49 6.81 22.12
N SER A 306 17.42 6.47 23.41
CA SER A 306 17.41 5.10 23.90
C SER A 306 16.00 4.50 23.70
N MET A 307 15.61 4.31 22.44
CA MET A 307 14.37 3.62 22.09
C MET A 307 14.74 2.45 21.20
N VAL A 308 14.87 1.25 21.81
CA VAL A 308 14.61 -0.11 21.25
C VAL A 308 15.61 -1.15 21.73
N MET A 309 15.09 -2.25 22.31
CA MET A 309 15.91 -3.28 22.95
C MET A 309 15.89 -4.67 22.31
N GLU A 310 15.01 -4.98 21.36
CA GLU A 310 15.12 -6.24 20.64
C GLU A 310 16.41 -6.24 19.82
N SER A 311 17.28 -7.17 20.17
CA SER A 311 18.64 -7.20 19.66
C SER A 311 18.81 -8.46 18.82
N PRO A 312 19.71 -8.45 17.81
CA PRO A 312 19.94 -9.60 16.93
C PRO A 312 20.24 -10.92 17.68
N GLU A 313 20.60 -10.85 18.95
CA GLU A 313 20.73 -11.99 19.87
C GLU A 313 19.44 -12.84 19.99
N SER A 314 18.25 -12.26 19.78
CA SER A 314 16.98 -13.00 19.70
C SER A 314 16.90 -13.95 18.50
N TYR A 315 17.66 -13.67 17.43
CA TYR A 315 17.83 -14.51 16.25
C TYR A 315 19.01 -15.49 16.40
N GLY A 316 19.63 -15.58 17.58
CA GLY A 316 20.78 -16.45 17.84
C GLY A 316 22.11 -15.95 17.26
N VAL A 317 22.17 -14.70 16.79
CA VAL A 317 23.38 -14.08 16.22
C VAL A 317 23.93 -12.95 17.13
N PRO A 318 25.25 -12.70 17.16
CA PRO A 318 25.81 -11.61 17.97
C PRO A 318 25.32 -10.24 17.48
N GLY A 319 24.88 -9.37 18.40
CA GLY A 319 24.49 -7.99 18.13
C GLY A 319 25.61 -6.98 18.41
N VAL A 320 25.39 -5.71 18.04
CA VAL A 320 26.35 -4.61 18.22
C VAL A 320 26.49 -4.10 19.67
N LYS A 321 25.54 -4.43 20.56
CA LYS A 321 25.50 -3.88 21.95
C LYS A 321 26.78 -4.15 22.75
N ASN A 322 27.42 -5.30 22.52
CA ASN A 322 28.63 -5.71 23.23
C ASN A 322 29.93 -5.31 22.50
N GLN A 323 29.87 -4.53 21.43
CA GLN A 323 31.07 -4.10 20.70
C GLN A 323 31.78 -2.93 21.40
N PRO A 324 33.12 -2.82 21.29
CA PRO A 324 33.87 -1.73 21.92
C PRO A 324 33.44 -0.35 21.41
N ILE A 325 33.49 0.67 22.27
CA ILE A 325 33.27 2.07 21.88
C ILE A 325 34.45 2.56 21.05
N GLY A 326 34.20 3.31 19.98
CA GLY A 326 35.25 3.91 19.15
C GLY A 326 35.95 2.95 18.17
N ASP A 327 35.42 1.73 18.00
CA ASP A 327 35.99 0.67 17.15
C ASP A 327 35.83 0.90 15.64
N ARG A 328 35.14 1.98 15.23
CA ARG A 328 34.86 2.35 13.84
C ARG A 328 34.02 1.33 13.06
N LYS A 329 33.35 0.42 13.77
CA LYS A 329 32.50 -0.63 13.20
C LYS A 329 31.04 -0.34 13.53
N GLY A 330 30.33 0.30 12.60
CA GLY A 330 28.91 0.68 12.75
C GLY A 330 27.94 -0.51 12.75
N GLY A 331 28.37 -1.66 12.24
CA GLY A 331 27.61 -2.91 12.18
C GLY A 331 26.96 -3.17 10.83
N VAL A 332 26.09 -4.18 10.76
CA VAL A 332 25.38 -4.58 9.53
C VAL A 332 23.87 -4.59 9.72
N VAL A 333 23.15 -3.89 8.85
CA VAL A 333 21.68 -3.95 8.73
C VAL A 333 21.32 -4.95 7.63
N TRP A 334 20.74 -6.09 8.01
CA TRP A 334 20.27 -7.09 7.06
C TRP A 334 18.76 -6.97 6.88
N HIS A 335 18.38 -6.39 5.75
CA HIS A 335 17.00 -6.11 5.38
C HIS A 335 16.74 -6.74 4.03
N THR A 336 15.76 -7.64 3.93
CA THR A 336 15.50 -8.41 2.71
C THR A 336 15.32 -7.53 1.48
N GLN A 337 15.53 -8.09 0.31
CA GLN A 337 15.40 -7.32 -0.91
C GLN A 337 13.93 -7.00 -1.21
N GLY A 338 13.66 -5.70 -1.34
CA GLY A 338 12.32 -5.15 -1.50
C GLY A 338 11.68 -4.57 -0.25
N SER A 339 12.36 -4.66 0.91
CA SER A 339 11.89 -4.04 2.16
C SER A 339 12.08 -2.51 2.23
N GLY A 340 12.67 -1.87 1.21
CA GLY A 340 12.94 -0.43 1.21
C GLY A 340 14.30 -0.02 1.76
N LYS A 341 15.34 -0.87 1.69
CA LYS A 341 16.72 -0.57 2.14
C LYS A 341 17.26 0.81 1.73
N SER A 342 17.10 1.20 0.47
CA SER A 342 17.58 2.49 -0.03
C SER A 342 16.96 3.67 0.72
N LEU A 343 15.67 3.57 1.07
CA LEU A 343 15.01 4.57 1.93
C LEU A 343 15.52 4.53 3.36
N SER A 344 15.81 3.34 3.91
CA SER A 344 16.44 3.22 5.23
C SER A 344 17.80 3.94 5.28
N MET A 345 18.61 3.85 4.21
CA MET A 345 19.87 4.59 4.11
C MET A 345 19.65 6.11 4.06
N VAL A 346 18.61 6.58 3.36
CA VAL A 346 18.23 8.00 3.31
C VAL A 346 17.81 8.50 4.70
N PHE A 347 16.93 7.78 5.39
CA PHE A 347 16.50 8.12 6.76
C PHE A 347 17.68 8.15 7.74
N TYR A 348 18.55 7.14 7.67
CA TYR A 348 19.78 7.07 8.45
C TYR A 348 20.69 8.28 8.19
N THR A 349 20.91 8.62 6.91
CA THR A 349 21.75 9.75 6.54
C THR A 349 21.18 11.06 7.08
N GLY A 350 19.87 11.29 6.94
CA GLY A 350 19.21 12.48 7.47
C GLY A 350 19.36 12.66 8.99
N LYS A 351 19.37 11.55 9.74
CA LYS A 351 19.62 11.59 11.20
C LYS A 351 21.10 11.81 11.53
N ILE A 352 22.00 11.09 10.86
CA ILE A 352 23.43 11.19 11.12
C ILE A 352 24.00 12.57 10.80
N VAL A 353 23.51 13.23 9.74
CA VAL A 353 23.95 14.59 9.38
C VAL A 353 23.76 15.56 10.56
N LEU A 354 22.70 15.37 11.35
CA LEU A 354 22.45 16.11 12.57
C LEU A 354 23.23 15.63 13.78
N ALA A 355 23.38 14.32 13.93
CA ALA A 355 23.94 13.71 15.14
C ALA A 355 25.47 13.83 15.23
N LEU A 356 26.17 13.96 14.09
CA LEU A 356 27.63 13.99 14.01
C LEU A 356 28.22 15.32 13.50
N ASP A 357 27.52 16.43 13.76
CA ASP A 357 27.95 17.78 13.40
C ASP A 357 28.41 17.90 11.93
N ASN A 358 27.47 17.65 11.01
CA ASN A 358 27.70 17.76 9.57
C ASN A 358 28.86 16.86 9.04
N PRO A 359 28.80 15.53 9.27
CA PRO A 359 29.81 14.57 8.80
C PRO A 359 29.85 14.50 7.27
N THR A 360 30.94 13.93 6.75
CA THR A 360 30.99 13.48 5.35
C THR A 360 30.45 12.05 5.28
N ILE A 361 29.45 11.82 4.43
CA ILE A 361 28.81 10.53 4.19
C ILE A 361 29.28 10.00 2.85
N LEU A 362 29.96 8.86 2.85
CA LEU A 362 30.43 8.20 1.63
C LEU A 362 29.59 6.93 1.41
N VAL A 363 28.74 6.94 0.40
CA VAL A 363 27.94 5.80 -0.01
C VAL A 363 28.73 5.01 -1.05
N ILE A 364 29.04 3.76 -0.73
CA ILE A 364 29.81 2.86 -1.58
C ILE A 364 28.92 1.78 -2.16
N THR A 365 29.00 1.63 -3.47
CA THR A 365 28.39 0.53 -4.22
C THR A 365 29.46 -0.26 -4.98
N ASP A 366 29.09 -1.48 -5.38
CA ASP A 366 29.99 -2.35 -6.16
C ASP A 366 29.89 -2.11 -7.68
N ARG A 367 28.79 -1.50 -8.15
CA ARG A 367 28.53 -1.34 -9.58
C ARG A 367 27.89 0.00 -9.88
N ASN A 368 28.25 0.57 -11.04
CA ASN A 368 27.73 1.86 -11.48
C ASN A 368 26.20 1.89 -11.62
N ASP A 369 25.55 0.79 -11.99
CA ASP A 369 24.09 0.72 -12.12
C ASP A 369 23.36 0.76 -10.76
N LEU A 370 23.94 0.15 -9.74
CA LEU A 370 23.47 0.26 -8.35
C LEU A 370 23.74 1.66 -7.80
N ASP A 371 24.90 2.23 -8.11
CA ASP A 371 25.28 3.59 -7.75
C ASP A 371 24.28 4.62 -8.27
N ASP A 372 23.96 4.55 -9.58
CA ASP A 372 23.01 5.45 -10.23
C ASP A 372 21.62 5.39 -9.57
N GLN A 373 21.11 4.19 -9.27
CA GLN A 373 19.79 4.02 -8.66
C GLN A 373 19.72 4.52 -7.21
N LEU A 374 20.77 4.24 -6.43
CA LEU A 374 20.83 4.69 -5.05
C LEU A 374 21.02 6.20 -4.99
N PHE A 375 21.84 6.76 -5.88
CA PHE A 375 21.99 8.20 -6.05
C PHE A 375 20.67 8.87 -6.40
N ASP A 376 19.92 8.36 -7.38
CA ASP A 376 18.61 8.91 -7.76
C ASP A 376 17.65 8.96 -6.56
N THR A 377 17.66 7.94 -5.71
CA THR A 377 16.83 7.90 -4.48
C THR A 377 17.22 8.99 -3.48
N PHE A 378 18.52 9.22 -3.29
CA PHE A 378 19.04 10.27 -2.41
C PHE A 378 18.80 11.66 -2.99
N ALA A 379 19.05 11.86 -4.28
CA ALA A 379 18.82 13.12 -4.99
C ALA A 379 17.35 13.52 -4.94
N ALA A 380 16.43 12.55 -5.11
CA ALA A 380 15.00 12.79 -4.97
C ALA A 380 14.58 13.10 -3.52
N SER A 381 15.40 12.77 -2.52
CA SER A 381 15.12 12.96 -1.08
C SER A 381 15.96 14.07 -0.45
N LYS A 382 16.49 15.02 -1.25
CA LYS A 382 17.38 16.11 -0.81
C LYS A 382 16.90 16.85 0.44
N GLN A 383 15.59 17.08 0.56
CA GLN A 383 14.97 17.75 1.71
C GLN A 383 15.42 17.15 3.04
N LEU A 384 15.44 15.81 3.15
CA LEU A 384 15.82 15.14 4.39
C LEU A 384 17.34 15.20 4.63
N LEU A 385 18.12 15.17 3.56
CA LEU A 385 19.59 15.13 3.61
C LEU A 385 20.21 16.49 3.98
N ARG A 386 19.53 17.60 3.66
CA ARG A 386 19.97 19.00 3.89
C ARG A 386 21.27 19.40 3.18
N GLN A 387 21.80 18.48 2.39
CA GLN A 387 22.98 18.64 1.56
C GLN A 387 22.66 18.04 0.19
N GLU A 388 23.32 18.54 -0.85
CA GLU A 388 23.19 17.96 -2.17
C GLU A 388 24.06 16.70 -2.27
N PRO A 389 23.49 15.52 -2.58
CA PRO A 389 24.29 14.35 -2.89
C PRO A 389 25.03 14.54 -4.21
N VAL A 390 26.27 14.09 -4.27
CA VAL A 390 27.14 14.19 -5.46
C VAL A 390 27.70 12.81 -5.80
N GLN A 391 27.61 12.42 -7.07
CA GLN A 391 28.21 11.20 -7.59
C GLN A 391 29.61 11.53 -8.13
N ALA A 392 30.64 10.83 -7.65
CA ALA A 392 31.99 10.96 -8.19
C ALA A 392 32.04 10.28 -9.56
N GLU A 393 32.47 10.98 -10.61
CA GLU A 393 32.60 10.45 -11.97
C GLU A 393 33.88 9.64 -12.12
N ASP A 394 34.98 10.15 -11.57
CA ASP A 394 36.31 9.54 -11.66
C ASP A 394 37.08 9.52 -10.32
N ARG A 395 38.31 9.00 -10.36
CA ARG A 395 39.18 8.87 -9.18
C ARG A 395 39.66 10.21 -8.65
N ASN A 396 39.87 11.22 -9.49
CA ASN A 396 40.37 12.53 -9.09
C ASN A 396 39.27 13.34 -8.42
N GLN A 397 38.08 13.36 -9.00
CA GLN A 397 36.92 14.02 -8.41
C GLN A 397 36.56 13.41 -7.06
N LEU A 398 36.66 12.08 -6.90
CA LEU A 398 36.47 11.42 -5.60
C LEU A 398 37.42 11.97 -4.53
N LYS A 399 38.70 12.19 -4.87
CA LYS A 399 39.69 12.75 -3.94
C LYS A 399 39.33 14.18 -3.55
N GLU A 400 38.90 15.00 -4.50
CA GLU A 400 38.47 16.39 -4.25
C GLU A 400 37.25 16.43 -3.32
N LEU A 401 36.25 15.59 -3.58
CA LEU A 401 35.02 15.52 -2.78
C LEU A 401 35.26 15.04 -1.34
N LEU A 402 36.32 14.24 -1.11
CA LEU A 402 36.67 13.74 0.23
C LEU A 402 37.68 14.62 0.96
N LYS A 403 38.45 15.47 0.26
CA LYS A 403 39.40 16.44 0.83
C LYS A 403 38.71 17.76 1.23
N VAL A 404 37.56 17.67 1.89
CA VAL A 404 36.77 18.82 2.37
C VAL A 404 36.87 18.99 3.89
N ALA A 405 36.66 20.21 4.38
CA ALA A 405 36.73 20.53 5.81
C ALA A 405 35.55 19.96 6.63
N SER A 406 34.35 19.91 6.07
CA SER A 406 33.15 19.31 6.68
C SER A 406 32.08 19.02 5.62
N GLY A 407 31.11 18.16 5.96
CA GLY A 407 29.93 17.88 5.13
C GLY A 407 30.22 17.07 3.85
N GLY A 408 29.16 16.84 3.08
CA GLY A 408 29.15 16.13 1.81
C GLY A 408 28.44 14.77 1.90
N VAL A 409 27.54 14.49 0.96
CA VAL A 409 27.02 13.15 0.69
C VAL A 409 27.57 12.71 -0.67
N VAL A 410 28.52 11.79 -0.66
CA VAL A 410 29.31 11.40 -1.83
C VAL A 410 29.00 9.96 -2.22
N PHE A 411 28.70 9.73 -3.49
CA PHE A 411 28.50 8.41 -4.07
C PHE A 411 29.71 8.00 -4.88
N ALA A 412 30.19 6.77 -4.66
CA ALA A 412 31.30 6.23 -5.42
C ALA A 412 31.25 4.71 -5.49
N THR A 413 31.81 4.17 -6.55
CA THR A 413 32.06 2.74 -6.64
C THR A 413 33.37 2.37 -5.96
N VAL A 414 33.40 1.17 -5.36
CA VAL A 414 34.56 0.69 -4.60
C VAL A 414 35.86 0.68 -5.43
N GLN A 415 35.76 0.49 -6.75
CA GLN A 415 36.90 0.42 -7.66
C GLN A 415 37.61 1.77 -7.85
N LYS A 416 36.97 2.90 -7.50
CA LYS A 416 37.60 4.24 -7.55
C LYS A 416 38.69 4.43 -6.47
N PHE A 417 38.70 3.56 -5.46
CA PHE A 417 39.77 3.48 -4.44
C PHE A 417 40.97 2.62 -4.88
N GLN A 418 41.06 2.24 -6.16
CA GLN A 418 42.27 1.55 -6.64
C GLN A 418 43.40 2.58 -6.88
N PRO A 419 44.61 2.36 -6.35
CA PRO A 419 45.76 3.24 -6.63
C PRO A 419 46.16 3.18 -8.11
N GLU A 420 46.74 4.27 -8.61
CA GLU A 420 47.29 4.34 -9.98
C GLU A 420 48.60 3.55 -10.09
N GLU A 421 49.48 3.68 -9.09
CA GLU A 421 50.73 2.92 -8.98
C GLU A 421 50.91 2.38 -7.56
N GLY A 422 51.52 1.20 -7.44
CA GLY A 422 51.84 0.58 -6.16
C GLY A 422 50.64 0.00 -5.40
N ASN A 423 50.81 -0.14 -4.08
CA ASN A 423 49.95 -0.95 -3.20
C ASN A 423 49.46 -0.24 -1.94
N VAL A 424 49.65 1.08 -1.88
CA VAL A 424 49.22 1.93 -0.78
C VAL A 424 48.43 3.07 -1.40
N TYR A 425 47.24 3.33 -0.88
CA TYR A 425 46.46 4.47 -1.32
C TYR A 425 46.87 5.71 -0.52
N GLU A 426 46.81 6.90 -1.12
CA GLU A 426 47.15 8.14 -0.41
C GLU A 426 46.14 8.42 0.72
N LEU A 427 46.62 8.97 1.84
CA LEU A 427 45.72 9.46 2.89
C LEU A 427 44.93 10.66 2.34
N LEU A 428 43.61 10.53 2.25
CA LEU A 428 42.75 11.64 1.81
C LEU A 428 42.40 12.55 2.97
N THR A 429 42.07 11.97 4.12
CA THR A 429 41.72 12.73 5.32
C THR A 429 41.81 11.85 6.56
N ASP A 430 42.22 12.45 7.68
CA ASP A 430 42.29 11.84 9.00
C ASP A 430 41.09 12.19 9.90
N ARG A 431 40.07 12.87 9.34
CA ARG A 431 38.85 13.25 10.05
C ARG A 431 38.12 12.04 10.64
N LYS A 432 37.57 12.23 11.84
CA LYS A 432 36.79 11.20 12.57
C LYS A 432 35.28 11.26 12.29
N ASN A 433 34.78 12.36 11.73
CA ASN A 433 33.38 12.56 11.35
C ASN A 433 33.12 12.16 9.89
N ILE A 434 33.56 10.97 9.53
CA ILE A 434 33.30 10.36 8.21
C ILE A 434 32.59 9.03 8.43
N VAL A 435 31.48 8.84 7.74
CA VAL A 435 30.69 7.61 7.78
C VAL A 435 30.64 7.01 6.39
N VAL A 436 31.09 5.77 6.25
CA VAL A 436 31.00 4.99 5.02
C VAL A 436 29.79 4.06 5.13
N ILE A 437 28.86 4.18 4.18
CA ILE A 437 27.70 3.30 4.03
C ILE A 437 27.99 2.38 2.85
N ALA A 438 28.08 1.07 3.08
CA ALA A 438 28.25 0.10 2.01
C ALA A 438 26.93 -0.58 1.68
N ASP A 439 26.49 -0.52 0.42
CA ASP A 439 25.39 -1.35 -0.07
C ASP A 439 25.90 -2.72 -0.52
N GLU A 440 25.13 -3.77 -0.22
CA GLU A 440 25.51 -5.17 -0.40
C GLU A 440 26.86 -5.55 0.23
N ALA A 441 26.99 -5.23 1.52
CA ALA A 441 28.19 -5.37 2.34
C ALA A 441 28.81 -6.79 2.44
N HIS A 442 28.17 -7.83 1.88
CA HIS A 442 28.65 -9.22 1.85
C HIS A 442 29.50 -9.58 0.62
N ARG A 443 29.68 -8.67 -0.35
CA ARG A 443 30.40 -9.02 -1.59
C ARG A 443 31.90 -9.21 -1.33
N THR A 444 32.48 -10.28 -1.89
CA THR A 444 33.90 -10.69 -1.80
C THR A 444 34.94 -9.64 -2.21
N GLN A 445 34.51 -8.46 -2.67
CA GLN A 445 35.36 -7.33 -3.04
C GLN A 445 35.89 -6.51 -1.86
N TYR A 446 35.30 -6.67 -0.66
CA TYR A 446 35.77 -6.02 0.57
C TYR A 446 36.89 -6.80 1.30
N GLY A 447 37.49 -7.82 0.65
CA GLY A 447 38.52 -8.65 1.28
C GLY A 447 39.87 -7.93 1.50
N PHE A 448 40.54 -8.21 2.62
CA PHE A 448 41.90 -7.73 2.91
C PHE A 448 43.02 -8.58 2.30
N LYS A 449 42.67 -9.70 1.64
CA LYS A 449 43.66 -10.67 1.18
C LYS A 449 44.46 -10.14 -0.02
N ALA A 450 45.78 -10.25 0.10
CA ALA A 450 46.71 -10.04 -1.00
C ALA A 450 46.51 -11.10 -2.09
N LYS A 451 46.41 -10.67 -3.35
CA LYS A 451 46.44 -11.53 -4.54
C LYS A 451 47.65 -11.17 -5.38
N THR A 452 48.41 -12.16 -5.80
CA THR A 452 49.47 -11.97 -6.79
C THR A 452 48.85 -12.01 -8.18
N ILE A 453 48.96 -10.93 -8.93
CA ILE A 453 48.55 -10.86 -10.33
C ILE A 453 49.77 -10.67 -11.22
N ASP A 454 49.68 -11.17 -12.45
CA ASP A 454 50.71 -10.95 -13.46
C ASP A 454 50.75 -9.47 -13.84
N ASP A 455 51.93 -8.89 -13.75
CA ASP A 455 52.19 -7.53 -14.20
C ASP A 455 52.45 -7.57 -15.71
N LYS A 456 51.74 -6.75 -16.48
CA LYS A 456 51.73 -6.81 -17.94
C LYS A 456 52.15 -5.47 -18.54
N ASP A 457 52.95 -5.52 -19.60
CA ASP A 457 53.27 -4.33 -20.39
C ASP A 457 52.05 -3.85 -21.21
N GLU A 458 52.18 -2.69 -21.86
CA GLU A 458 51.15 -2.12 -22.76
C GLU A 458 50.77 -3.04 -23.93
N LYS A 459 51.58 -4.07 -24.21
CA LYS A 459 51.35 -5.08 -25.26
C LYS A 459 50.75 -6.38 -24.70
N GLY A 460 50.47 -6.44 -23.39
CA GLY A 460 49.86 -7.58 -22.71
C GLY A 460 50.81 -8.70 -22.32
N ASN A 461 52.13 -8.52 -22.49
CA ASN A 461 53.14 -9.50 -22.10
C ASN A 461 53.39 -9.42 -20.59
N VAL A 462 53.49 -10.57 -19.93
CA VAL A 462 53.79 -10.64 -18.50
C VAL A 462 55.25 -10.24 -18.25
N ILE A 463 55.45 -9.07 -17.65
CA ILE A 463 56.76 -8.50 -17.30
C ILE A 463 57.15 -8.75 -15.84
N GLY A 464 56.22 -9.25 -15.01
CA GLY A 464 56.49 -9.55 -13.60
C GLY A 464 55.26 -10.06 -12.86
N LYS A 465 55.33 -10.08 -11.52
CA LYS A 465 54.19 -10.36 -10.65
C LYS A 465 54.04 -9.23 -9.65
N LYS A 466 52.83 -8.65 -9.56
CA LYS A 466 52.50 -7.63 -8.56
C LYS A 466 51.50 -8.16 -7.55
N ILE A 467 51.70 -7.79 -6.29
CA ILE A 467 50.74 -8.08 -5.22
C ILE A 467 49.68 -6.98 -5.27
N VAL A 468 48.40 -7.32 -5.28
CA VAL A 468 47.27 -6.36 -5.22
C VAL A 468 46.37 -6.76 -4.06
N TYR A 469 45.87 -5.78 -3.31
CA TYR A 469 44.96 -5.99 -2.19
C TYR A 469 43.50 -5.78 -2.65
N GLY A 470 42.53 -6.27 -1.87
CA GLY A 470 41.14 -5.90 -2.12
C GLY A 470 40.85 -4.45 -1.76
N PHE A 471 39.80 -3.89 -2.34
CA PHE A 471 39.53 -2.44 -2.32
C PHE A 471 39.26 -1.87 -0.92
N ALA A 472 38.78 -2.69 0.01
CA ALA A 472 38.58 -2.28 1.40
C ALA A 472 39.86 -1.82 2.09
N LYS A 473 41.01 -2.42 1.75
CA LYS A 473 42.32 -1.97 2.27
C LYS A 473 42.59 -0.54 1.81
N TYR A 474 42.50 -0.28 0.51
CA TYR A 474 42.81 1.04 -0.04
C TYR A 474 41.87 2.12 0.48
N MET A 475 40.59 1.79 0.69
CA MET A 475 39.64 2.71 1.31
C MET A 475 39.99 3.01 2.78
N ARG A 476 40.50 2.02 3.53
CA ARG A 476 40.98 2.21 4.91
C ARG A 476 42.30 3.00 4.96
N ASP A 477 43.18 2.83 3.98
CA ASP A 477 44.38 3.66 3.82
C ASP A 477 43.97 5.14 3.55
N ALA A 478 42.95 5.35 2.72
CA ALA A 478 42.41 6.67 2.37
C ALA A 478 41.69 7.37 3.53
N LEU A 479 40.91 6.61 4.31
CA LEU A 479 39.97 7.08 5.34
C LEU A 479 40.14 6.29 6.66
N PRO A 480 41.31 6.36 7.33
CA PRO A 480 41.65 5.48 8.44
C PRO A 480 40.73 5.61 9.67
N ASN A 481 40.13 6.79 9.86
CA ASN A 481 39.29 7.12 11.01
C ASN A 481 37.78 7.10 10.70
N ALA A 482 37.38 6.68 9.49
CA ALA A 482 35.98 6.59 9.10
C ALA A 482 35.26 5.41 9.79
N THR A 483 33.96 5.58 10.04
CA THR A 483 33.10 4.54 10.61
C THR A 483 32.33 3.82 9.50
N TYR A 484 32.31 2.49 9.52
CA TYR A 484 31.75 1.68 8.43
C TYR A 484 30.45 1.02 8.85
N LEU A 485 29.37 1.29 8.13
CA LEU A 485 28.06 0.67 8.29
C LEU A 485 27.70 -0.10 7.01
N GLY A 486 27.31 -1.36 7.15
CA GLY A 486 26.90 -2.20 6.02
C GLY A 486 25.39 -2.34 5.94
N PHE A 487 24.83 -2.27 4.74
CA PHE A 487 23.47 -2.71 4.45
C PHE A 487 23.53 -3.90 3.49
N THR A 488 22.64 -4.86 3.67
CA THR A 488 22.58 -6.00 2.75
C THR A 488 21.19 -6.61 2.61
N GLY A 489 20.90 -7.14 1.43
CA GLY A 489 19.72 -7.97 1.17
C GLY A 489 19.80 -9.42 1.61
N THR A 490 20.99 -9.91 1.94
CA THR A 490 21.22 -11.35 2.19
C THR A 490 22.04 -11.55 3.47
N PRO A 491 21.84 -12.66 4.18
CA PRO A 491 22.62 -12.95 5.38
C PRO A 491 24.12 -13.07 5.07
N ILE A 492 24.95 -12.71 6.04
CA ILE A 492 26.39 -12.94 6.04
C ILE A 492 26.63 -14.45 6.14
N GLU A 493 27.31 -15.05 5.15
CA GLU A 493 27.66 -16.47 5.17
C GLU A 493 28.64 -16.76 6.32
N SER A 494 28.55 -17.92 6.96
CA SER A 494 29.48 -18.34 8.03
C SER A 494 30.94 -18.43 7.56
N THR A 495 31.18 -18.55 6.24
CA THR A 495 32.49 -18.50 5.61
C THR A 495 33.00 -17.09 5.32
N ASP A 496 32.16 -16.06 5.47
CA ASP A 496 32.52 -14.67 5.19
C ASP A 496 33.17 -13.99 6.40
N VAL A 497 34.44 -14.31 6.61
CA VAL A 497 35.27 -13.75 7.69
C VAL A 497 35.46 -12.23 7.56
N ASN A 498 35.26 -11.64 6.38
CA ASN A 498 35.61 -10.23 6.13
C ASN A 498 34.51 -9.27 6.61
N THR A 499 33.24 -9.63 6.48
CA THR A 499 32.13 -8.71 6.79
C THR A 499 32.09 -8.31 8.28
N PRO A 500 32.17 -9.23 9.26
CA PRO A 500 32.32 -8.86 10.67
C PRO A 500 33.64 -8.13 11.00
N ALA A 501 34.69 -8.38 10.22
CA ALA A 501 35.98 -7.70 10.40
C ALA A 501 35.90 -6.22 10.00
N VAL A 502 35.18 -5.89 8.91
CA VAL A 502 35.04 -4.53 8.38
C VAL A 502 33.94 -3.75 9.08
N PHE A 503 32.75 -4.34 9.19
CA PHE A 503 31.53 -3.64 9.61
C PHE A 503 31.16 -3.93 11.06
N GLY A 504 31.49 -5.12 11.57
CA GLY A 504 31.08 -5.58 12.90
C GLY A 504 29.86 -6.50 12.87
N ASN A 505 29.23 -6.66 14.02
CA ASN A 505 28.06 -7.51 14.23
C ASN A 505 26.78 -6.93 13.58
N TYR A 506 25.69 -7.71 13.59
CA TYR A 506 24.40 -7.22 13.12
C TYR A 506 23.86 -6.11 14.03
N VAL A 507 23.33 -5.08 13.39
CA VAL A 507 22.54 -4.01 14.01
C VAL A 507 21.07 -4.41 14.02
N ASP A 508 20.58 -4.91 12.88
CA ASP A 508 19.18 -5.30 12.72
C ASP A 508 18.94 -6.41 11.68
N ILE A 509 17.95 -7.23 12.05
CA ILE A 509 17.23 -8.36 11.46
C ILE A 509 15.90 -8.06 10.74
N TYR A 510 15.80 -7.95 9.40
CA TYR A 510 14.48 -7.98 8.72
C TYR A 510 14.52 -8.92 7.52
N ASP A 511 14.11 -10.16 7.75
CA ASP A 511 14.25 -11.26 6.81
C ASP A 511 13.11 -11.34 5.77
N ILE A 512 13.17 -12.32 4.87
CA ILE A 512 12.15 -12.51 3.83
C ILE A 512 10.80 -12.98 4.37
N SER A 513 10.80 -13.75 5.45
CA SER A 513 9.59 -14.33 6.01
C SER A 513 8.78 -13.28 6.77
N GLN A 514 9.44 -12.49 7.61
CA GLN A 514 8.86 -11.35 8.30
C GLN A 514 8.35 -10.33 7.28
N ALA A 515 9.11 -10.05 6.22
CA ALA A 515 8.65 -9.16 5.14
C ALA A 515 7.40 -9.66 4.40
N VAL A 516 7.23 -10.97 4.25
CA VAL A 516 6.01 -11.56 3.69
C VAL A 516 4.85 -11.48 4.67
N GLU A 517 5.07 -11.79 5.95
CA GLU A 517 4.06 -11.73 7.01
C GLU A 517 3.53 -10.30 7.19
N ASP A 518 4.42 -9.32 7.09
CA ASP A 518 4.10 -7.89 7.18
C ASP A 518 3.52 -7.31 5.88
N GLY A 519 3.44 -8.10 4.81
CA GLY A 519 2.96 -7.65 3.51
C GLY A 519 3.88 -6.64 2.81
N ALA A 520 5.14 -6.53 3.23
CA ALA A 520 6.16 -5.72 2.55
C ALA A 520 6.65 -6.39 1.24
N THR A 521 6.65 -7.74 1.19
CA THR A 521 6.91 -8.55 -0.01
C THR A 521 5.83 -9.62 -0.18
N VAL A 522 5.74 -10.21 -1.38
CA VAL A 522 4.86 -11.36 -1.65
C VAL A 522 5.66 -12.67 -1.63
N ARG A 523 4.97 -13.80 -1.43
CA ARG A 523 5.59 -15.14 -1.41
C ARG A 523 6.23 -15.50 -2.75
N ILE A 524 7.21 -16.40 -2.68
CA ILE A 524 7.89 -16.93 -3.86
C ILE A 524 7.52 -18.42 -4.01
N PHE A 525 7.05 -18.77 -5.19
CA PHE A 525 6.73 -20.14 -5.58
C PHE A 525 7.79 -20.66 -6.54
N TYR A 526 8.12 -21.94 -6.40
CA TYR A 526 9.11 -22.61 -7.23
C TYR A 526 8.46 -23.73 -8.04
N GLU A 527 8.77 -23.75 -9.33
CA GLU A 527 8.33 -24.77 -10.28
C GLU A 527 9.54 -25.28 -11.07
N SER A 528 9.73 -26.61 -11.04
CA SER A 528 10.80 -27.27 -11.77
C SER A 528 10.30 -27.75 -13.14
N ARG A 529 10.91 -27.26 -14.21
CA ARG A 529 10.64 -27.66 -15.61
C ARG A 529 11.92 -28.15 -16.27
N LEU A 530 12.53 -29.19 -15.70
CA LEU A 530 13.79 -29.73 -16.20
C LEU A 530 13.70 -30.10 -17.69
N ALA A 531 14.40 -29.35 -18.53
CA ALA A 531 14.53 -29.68 -19.94
C ALA A 531 15.52 -30.85 -20.07
N LYS A 532 15.04 -32.04 -20.48
CA LYS A 532 15.90 -33.20 -20.72
C LYS A 532 17.02 -32.84 -21.70
N VAL A 533 18.27 -32.91 -21.23
CA VAL A 533 19.45 -32.71 -22.05
C VAL A 533 19.68 -33.99 -22.86
N ASN A 534 19.07 -34.07 -24.04
CA ASN A 534 19.42 -35.10 -25.01
C ASN A 534 20.62 -34.59 -25.81
N LEU A 535 21.80 -35.14 -25.54
CA LEU A 535 23.01 -34.87 -26.31
C LEU A 535 22.85 -35.35 -27.76
N SER A 536 23.16 -34.49 -28.73
CA SER A 536 23.42 -34.91 -30.11
C SER A 536 24.74 -35.71 -30.16
N GLU A 537 24.92 -36.55 -31.19
CA GLU A 537 26.18 -37.29 -31.39
C GLU A 537 27.40 -36.35 -31.47
N GLU A 538 27.25 -35.19 -32.12
CA GLU A 538 28.27 -34.12 -32.15
C GLU A 538 28.56 -33.53 -30.76
N GLY A 539 27.53 -33.42 -29.91
CA GLY A 539 27.68 -32.94 -28.53
C GLY A 539 28.36 -33.95 -27.61
N LYS A 540 28.18 -35.25 -27.84
CA LYS A 540 28.94 -36.30 -27.14
C LYS A 540 30.41 -36.26 -27.53
N GLN A 541 30.68 -36.09 -28.82
CA GLN A 541 32.04 -36.04 -29.36
C GLN A 541 32.81 -34.82 -28.84
N LEU A 542 32.17 -33.64 -28.76
CA LEU A 542 32.74 -32.44 -28.14
C LEU A 542 32.99 -32.59 -26.63
N VAL A 543 32.21 -33.42 -25.94
CA VAL A 543 32.40 -33.70 -24.50
C VAL A 543 33.57 -34.66 -24.31
N ASP A 544 33.63 -35.72 -25.12
CA ASP A 544 34.73 -36.70 -25.10
C ASP A 544 36.07 -36.04 -25.48
N ASP A 545 36.09 -35.20 -26.52
CA ASP A 545 37.30 -34.45 -26.95
C ASP A 545 37.80 -33.49 -25.85
N LEU A 546 36.87 -32.85 -25.09
CA LEU A 546 37.23 -31.96 -23.98
C LEU A 546 37.73 -32.73 -22.75
N ASP A 547 37.14 -33.89 -22.47
CA ASP A 547 37.55 -34.75 -21.35
C ASP A 547 38.95 -35.34 -21.64
N ASP A 548 39.24 -35.72 -22.88
CA ASP A 548 40.58 -36.15 -23.33
C ASP A 548 41.62 -35.02 -23.24
N GLU A 549 41.28 -33.78 -23.62
CA GLU A 549 42.16 -32.60 -23.45
C GLU A 549 42.41 -32.26 -21.97
N LEU A 550 41.40 -32.42 -21.11
CA LEU A 550 41.48 -32.14 -19.67
C LEU A 550 42.29 -33.18 -18.90
N GLU A 551 42.35 -34.42 -19.39
CA GLU A 551 43.20 -35.50 -18.84
C GLU A 551 44.67 -35.37 -19.26
N GLN A 552 44.97 -34.69 -20.38
CA GLN A 552 46.33 -34.61 -20.93
C GLN A 552 47.16 -33.38 -20.48
N GLU A 553 46.58 -32.38 -19.82
CA GLU A 553 47.30 -31.14 -19.44
C GLU A 553 47.36 -30.83 -17.92
N ASP A 554 48.52 -30.33 -17.46
CA ASP A 554 48.80 -29.72 -16.14
C ASP A 554 48.09 -28.35 -15.98
N LEU A 555 46.77 -28.32 -16.18
CA LEU A 555 45.97 -27.08 -16.18
C LEU A 555 45.80 -26.48 -14.78
N THR A 556 45.93 -25.16 -14.70
CA THR A 556 45.61 -24.40 -13.48
C THR A 556 44.12 -24.49 -13.13
N ASN A 557 43.75 -24.31 -11.86
CA ASN A 557 42.34 -24.33 -11.40
C ASN A 557 41.44 -23.36 -12.20
N THR A 558 41.99 -22.23 -12.66
CA THR A 558 41.28 -21.22 -13.46
C THR A 558 40.97 -21.71 -14.88
N GLN A 559 41.87 -22.48 -15.49
CA GLN A 559 41.66 -23.03 -16.83
C GLN A 559 40.66 -24.21 -16.79
N LYS A 560 40.77 -25.10 -15.79
CA LYS A 560 39.79 -26.18 -15.57
C LYS A 560 38.37 -25.65 -15.37
N ALA A 561 38.21 -24.55 -14.63
CA ALA A 561 36.91 -23.90 -14.44
C ALA A 561 36.35 -23.30 -15.75
N LYS A 562 37.21 -22.69 -16.60
CA LYS A 562 36.80 -22.15 -17.90
C LYS A 562 36.35 -23.25 -18.87
N ALA A 563 37.09 -24.36 -18.93
CA ALA A 563 36.74 -25.51 -19.78
C ALA A 563 35.39 -26.12 -19.39
N LYS A 564 35.19 -26.41 -18.08
CA LYS A 564 33.90 -26.88 -17.55
C LYS A 564 32.74 -25.91 -17.85
N TRP A 565 33.00 -24.60 -17.80
CA TRP A 565 31.99 -23.60 -18.13
C TRP A 565 31.62 -23.61 -19.62
N ALA A 566 32.60 -23.76 -20.51
CA ALA A 566 32.38 -23.86 -21.96
C ALA A 566 31.62 -25.14 -22.34
N GLN A 567 31.98 -26.28 -21.73
CA GLN A 567 31.27 -27.56 -21.89
C GLN A 567 29.79 -27.42 -21.48
N LEU A 568 29.54 -26.83 -20.32
CA LEU A 568 28.18 -26.59 -19.83
C LEU A 568 27.41 -25.61 -20.75
N GLU A 569 28.05 -24.56 -21.24
CA GLU A 569 27.43 -23.62 -22.19
C GLU A 569 27.03 -24.32 -23.51
N ALA A 570 27.85 -25.24 -24.02
CA ALA A 570 27.53 -26.01 -25.22
C ALA A 570 26.31 -26.92 -25.01
N LEU A 571 26.24 -27.61 -23.86
CA LEU A 571 25.11 -28.48 -23.50
C LEU A 571 23.80 -27.70 -23.33
N VAL A 572 23.83 -26.64 -22.51
CA VAL A 572 22.68 -25.79 -22.21
C VAL A 572 22.20 -25.07 -23.46
N GLY A 573 23.14 -24.62 -24.30
CA GLY A 573 22.88 -23.88 -25.52
C GLY A 573 22.69 -24.71 -26.79
N SER A 574 22.36 -26.00 -26.66
CA SER A 574 22.05 -26.88 -27.80
C SER A 574 20.74 -26.48 -28.49
N GLU A 575 20.72 -26.51 -29.82
CA GLU A 575 19.62 -25.95 -30.62
C GLU A 575 18.26 -26.60 -30.29
N ASN A 576 18.22 -27.93 -30.18
CA ASN A 576 17.00 -28.67 -29.83
C ASN A 576 16.46 -28.29 -28.44
N ARG A 577 17.36 -28.10 -27.45
CA ARG A 577 16.97 -27.69 -26.10
C ARG A 577 16.42 -26.27 -26.10
N ILE A 578 17.10 -25.33 -26.77
CA ILE A 578 16.64 -23.94 -26.88
C ILE A 578 15.25 -23.87 -27.53
N LYS A 579 15.00 -24.62 -28.61
CA LYS A 579 13.67 -24.66 -29.26
C LYS A 579 12.58 -25.20 -28.33
N ASN A 580 12.88 -26.25 -27.56
CA ASN A 580 11.94 -26.81 -26.59
C ASN A 580 11.64 -25.81 -25.46
N ILE A 581 12.66 -25.14 -24.93
CA ILE A 581 12.49 -24.11 -23.90
C ILE A 581 11.72 -22.91 -24.43
N ALA A 582 12.01 -22.45 -25.65
CA ALA A 582 11.26 -21.36 -26.29
C ALA A 582 9.76 -21.71 -26.40
N LYS A 583 9.44 -22.93 -26.83
CA LYS A 583 8.06 -23.41 -26.93
C LYS A 583 7.37 -23.44 -25.56
N ASP A 584 8.04 -23.93 -24.54
CA ASP A 584 7.52 -23.98 -23.18
C ASP A 584 7.30 -22.58 -22.59
N ILE A 585 8.30 -21.69 -22.68
CA ILE A 585 8.20 -20.29 -22.21
C ILE A 585 7.02 -19.57 -22.88
N VAL A 586 6.88 -19.69 -24.20
CA VAL A 586 5.78 -19.03 -24.94
C VAL A 586 4.42 -19.56 -24.47
N ALA A 587 4.27 -20.88 -24.34
CA ALA A 587 3.01 -21.50 -23.89
C ALA A 587 2.69 -21.11 -22.44
N HIS A 588 3.64 -21.31 -21.54
CA HIS A 588 3.52 -21.02 -20.11
C HIS A 588 3.24 -19.53 -19.85
N PHE A 589 4.00 -18.62 -20.50
CA PHE A 589 3.79 -17.20 -20.35
C PHE A 589 2.41 -16.77 -20.86
N SER A 590 1.99 -17.29 -22.02
CA SER A 590 0.67 -16.95 -22.59
C SER A 590 -0.48 -17.39 -21.68
N GLN A 591 -0.42 -18.62 -21.14
CA GLN A 591 -1.42 -19.12 -20.19
C GLN A 591 -1.47 -18.26 -18.92
N ARG A 592 -0.32 -17.84 -18.39
CA ARG A 592 -0.29 -16.94 -17.23
C ARG A 592 -0.85 -15.56 -17.56
N GLN A 593 -0.59 -15.02 -18.74
CA GLN A 593 -1.14 -13.73 -19.20
C GLN A 593 -2.66 -13.76 -19.39
N GLU A 594 -3.27 -14.94 -19.61
CA GLU A 594 -4.73 -15.05 -19.60
C GLU A 594 -5.29 -14.72 -18.24
N VAL A 595 -4.59 -15.07 -17.15
CA VAL A 595 -5.10 -14.98 -15.78
C VAL A 595 -4.57 -13.76 -15.01
N PHE A 596 -3.31 -13.38 -15.24
CA PHE A 596 -2.65 -12.23 -14.61
C PHE A 596 -1.96 -11.37 -15.66
N GLU A 597 -2.39 -10.12 -15.77
CA GLU A 597 -1.61 -9.13 -16.50
C GLU A 597 -0.33 -8.83 -15.72
N GLY A 598 0.82 -8.92 -16.38
CA GLY A 598 2.10 -8.59 -15.78
C GLY A 598 3.27 -8.94 -16.69
N LYS A 599 4.47 -8.99 -16.11
CA LYS A 599 5.72 -9.12 -16.89
C LYS A 599 6.56 -10.32 -16.47
N GLY A 600 7.40 -10.78 -17.39
CA GLY A 600 8.36 -11.85 -17.14
C GLY A 600 9.79 -11.47 -17.48
N MET A 601 10.74 -12.15 -16.84
CA MET A 601 12.17 -12.05 -17.11
C MET A 601 12.75 -13.44 -17.34
N ILE A 602 13.63 -13.57 -18.32
CA ILE A 602 14.34 -14.79 -18.68
C ILE A 602 15.82 -14.59 -18.43
N VAL A 603 16.41 -15.45 -17.59
CA VAL A 603 17.83 -15.41 -17.24
C VAL A 603 18.57 -16.49 -18.02
N SER A 604 19.33 -16.09 -19.04
CA SER A 604 20.12 -16.99 -19.87
C SER A 604 21.54 -17.17 -19.34
N MET A 605 22.14 -18.33 -19.58
CA MET A 605 23.52 -18.63 -19.19
C MET A 605 24.56 -17.77 -19.91
N SER A 606 24.35 -17.48 -21.20
CA SER A 606 25.28 -16.71 -22.03
C SER A 606 24.60 -15.75 -23.00
N ARG A 607 25.38 -14.81 -23.55
CA ARG A 607 24.91 -13.84 -24.55
C ARG A 607 24.52 -14.52 -25.86
N ARG A 608 25.22 -15.60 -26.23
CA ARG A 608 24.89 -16.43 -27.39
C ARG A 608 23.53 -17.10 -27.19
N ILE A 609 23.35 -17.78 -26.05
CA ILE A 609 22.09 -18.45 -25.71
C ILE A 609 20.93 -17.45 -25.63
N ALA A 610 21.17 -16.23 -25.13
CA ALA A 610 20.15 -15.17 -25.11
C ALA A 610 19.65 -14.82 -26.52
N ALA A 611 20.57 -14.65 -27.47
CA ALA A 611 20.25 -14.32 -28.85
C ALA A 611 19.56 -15.51 -29.57
N ASP A 612 20.06 -16.73 -29.35
CA ASP A 612 19.50 -17.95 -29.94
C ASP A 612 18.08 -18.22 -29.39
N LEU A 613 17.86 -18.04 -28.09
CA LEU A 613 16.54 -18.16 -27.46
C LEU A 613 15.56 -17.09 -27.95
N TYR A 614 16.03 -15.85 -28.08
CA TYR A 614 15.22 -14.78 -28.66
C TYR A 614 14.74 -15.17 -30.07
N GLN A 615 15.66 -15.63 -30.93
CA GLN A 615 15.30 -16.04 -32.29
C GLN A 615 14.30 -17.20 -32.27
N ALA A 616 14.51 -18.22 -31.45
CA ALA A 616 13.59 -19.35 -31.32
C ALA A 616 12.19 -18.92 -30.84
N ILE A 617 12.08 -17.94 -29.95
CA ILE A 617 10.79 -17.37 -29.53
C ILE A 617 10.14 -16.59 -30.67
N ILE A 618 10.90 -15.78 -31.41
CA ILE A 618 10.38 -15.02 -32.56
C ILE A 618 9.93 -15.93 -33.69
N ASP A 619 10.60 -17.06 -33.92
CA ASP A 619 10.19 -18.04 -34.93
C ASP A 619 8.82 -18.67 -34.60
N LEU A 620 8.47 -18.77 -33.30
CA LEU A 620 7.16 -19.23 -32.82
C LEU A 620 6.10 -18.11 -32.80
N LYS A 621 6.54 -16.88 -32.50
CA LYS A 621 5.70 -15.68 -32.31
C LYS A 621 6.28 -14.47 -33.05
N PRO A 622 6.17 -14.41 -34.39
CA PRO A 622 6.75 -13.32 -35.17
C PRO A 622 6.20 -11.94 -34.79
N GLU A 623 4.94 -11.89 -34.34
CA GLU A 623 4.25 -10.66 -33.93
C GLU A 623 4.81 -10.02 -32.64
N TRP A 624 5.59 -10.76 -31.85
CA TRP A 624 6.24 -10.22 -30.65
C TRP A 624 7.48 -9.39 -30.97
N HIS A 625 8.02 -9.53 -32.18
CA HIS A 625 9.21 -8.82 -32.63
C HIS A 625 8.93 -7.37 -33.04
N SER A 626 9.92 -6.50 -32.79
CA SER A 626 10.08 -5.23 -33.48
C SER A 626 11.55 -4.83 -33.46
N ASP A 627 12.08 -4.27 -34.55
CA ASP A 627 13.42 -3.67 -34.54
C ASP A 627 13.45 -2.33 -33.80
N ASP A 628 12.31 -1.63 -33.70
CA ASP A 628 12.16 -0.39 -32.93
C ASP A 628 12.25 -0.69 -31.42
N LEU A 629 13.18 -0.05 -30.72
CA LEU A 629 13.42 -0.22 -29.28
C LEU A 629 12.23 0.23 -28.42
N ASN A 630 11.33 1.07 -28.93
CA ASN A 630 10.13 1.54 -28.23
C ASN A 630 8.89 0.66 -28.50
N LYS A 631 9.04 -0.39 -29.32
CA LYS A 631 7.97 -1.34 -29.66
C LYS A 631 8.39 -2.78 -29.35
N GLY A 632 7.51 -3.73 -29.67
CA GLY A 632 7.71 -5.16 -29.44
C GLY A 632 7.34 -5.62 -28.03
N VAL A 633 7.00 -6.91 -27.92
CA VAL A 633 6.58 -7.59 -26.70
C VAL A 633 7.78 -8.18 -25.95
N ILE A 634 8.85 -8.52 -26.66
CA ILE A 634 10.07 -9.11 -26.12
C ILE A 634 11.33 -8.37 -26.59
N LYS A 635 12.31 -8.20 -25.69
CA LYS A 635 13.64 -7.62 -25.98
C LYS A 635 14.76 -8.38 -25.26
N VAL A 636 15.98 -8.28 -25.80
CA VAL A 636 17.20 -8.77 -25.14
C VAL A 636 17.99 -7.58 -24.62
N VAL A 637 18.43 -7.65 -23.37
CA VAL A 637 19.22 -6.59 -22.72
C VAL A 637 20.62 -7.12 -22.45
N MET A 638 21.57 -6.74 -23.31
CA MET A 638 22.97 -7.09 -23.15
C MET A 638 23.92 -6.09 -23.80
N THR A 639 25.21 -6.22 -23.49
CA THR A 639 26.32 -5.58 -24.19
C THR A 639 27.01 -6.56 -25.12
N SER A 640 27.54 -6.04 -26.22
CA SER A 640 28.43 -6.76 -27.15
C SER A 640 29.83 -6.15 -27.14
N ALA A 641 30.81 -6.97 -27.47
CA ALA A 641 32.19 -6.61 -27.78
C ALA A 641 32.38 -6.60 -29.30
N SER A 642 33.45 -5.96 -29.78
CA SER A 642 33.79 -5.93 -31.22
C SER A 642 34.10 -7.32 -31.80
N SER A 643 34.47 -8.29 -30.96
CA SER A 643 34.67 -9.69 -31.34
C SER A 643 33.38 -10.51 -31.43
N ASP A 644 32.23 -9.96 -31.03
CA ASP A 644 30.98 -10.69 -31.03
C ASP A 644 30.34 -10.67 -32.44
N GLY A 645 29.92 -11.85 -32.90
CA GLY A 645 29.31 -12.00 -34.23
C GLY A 645 28.01 -11.20 -34.44
N PRO A 646 27.52 -11.09 -35.69
CA PRO A 646 26.40 -10.23 -36.05
C PRO A 646 25.11 -10.52 -35.28
N LYS A 647 24.86 -11.79 -34.92
CA LYS A 647 23.69 -12.20 -34.12
C LYS A 647 23.64 -11.53 -32.75
N ILE A 648 24.76 -11.51 -32.02
CA ILE A 648 24.82 -10.90 -30.68
C ILE A 648 24.84 -9.37 -30.80
N SER A 649 25.57 -8.86 -31.79
CA SER A 649 25.70 -7.42 -32.03
C SER A 649 24.36 -6.73 -32.34
N LYS A 650 23.39 -7.42 -32.95
CA LYS A 650 22.03 -6.89 -33.18
C LYS A 650 21.30 -6.52 -31.87
N HIS A 651 21.66 -7.15 -30.76
CA HIS A 651 21.02 -6.94 -29.45
C HIS A 651 21.86 -6.06 -28.50
N HIS A 652 22.90 -5.42 -29.01
CA HIS A 652 23.66 -4.46 -28.22
C HIS A 652 22.77 -3.32 -27.76
N THR A 653 22.85 -2.97 -26.48
CA THR A 653 22.16 -1.81 -25.90
C THR A 653 23.16 -0.81 -25.34
N THR A 654 22.93 0.49 -25.55
CA THR A 654 23.68 1.56 -24.88
C THR A 654 23.13 1.84 -23.46
N LYS A 655 23.79 2.68 -22.66
CA LYS A 655 23.31 3.06 -21.31
C LYS A 655 21.92 3.71 -21.38
N GLU A 656 21.72 4.61 -22.32
CA GLU A 656 20.46 5.31 -22.54
C GLU A 656 19.34 4.35 -22.98
N GLN A 657 19.62 3.48 -23.96
CA GLN A 657 18.65 2.48 -24.44
C GLN A 657 18.22 1.52 -23.32
N ARG A 658 19.15 1.11 -22.44
CA ARG A 658 18.81 0.31 -21.26
C ARG A 658 17.89 1.04 -20.29
N ARG A 659 18.09 2.35 -20.09
CA ARG A 659 17.18 3.16 -19.27
C ARG A 659 15.78 3.19 -19.88
N THR A 660 15.67 3.39 -21.19
CA THR A 660 14.39 3.35 -21.90
C THR A 660 13.69 2.00 -21.74
N LEU A 661 14.39 0.90 -21.97
CA LEU A 661 13.83 -0.45 -21.79
C LEU A 661 13.43 -0.73 -20.33
N ALA A 662 14.18 -0.22 -19.36
CA ALA A 662 13.85 -0.32 -17.95
C ALA A 662 12.53 0.41 -17.62
N GLU A 663 12.35 1.64 -18.12
CA GLU A 663 11.09 2.40 -17.93
C GLU A 663 9.89 1.73 -18.60
N ARG A 664 10.09 1.20 -19.82
CA ARG A 664 9.07 0.39 -20.50
C ARG A 664 8.70 -0.84 -19.66
N MET A 665 9.67 -1.55 -19.09
CA MET A 665 9.41 -2.69 -18.23
C MET A 665 8.73 -2.31 -16.90
N LYS A 666 9.02 -1.15 -16.33
CA LYS A 666 8.34 -0.69 -15.11
C LYS A 666 6.88 -0.34 -15.36
N ASN A 667 6.55 0.18 -16.55
CA ASN A 667 5.20 0.59 -16.92
C ASN A 667 4.29 -0.63 -17.22
N PRO A 668 3.28 -0.93 -16.40
CA PRO A 668 2.40 -2.09 -16.60
C PRO A 668 1.62 -2.05 -17.92
N HIS A 669 1.31 -0.85 -18.43
CA HIS A 669 0.54 -0.66 -19.65
C HIS A 669 1.38 -0.62 -20.93
N ASP A 670 2.71 -0.76 -20.83
CA ASP A 670 3.58 -0.85 -22.00
C ASP A 670 3.48 -2.23 -22.66
N LYS A 671 3.57 -2.26 -24.00
CA LYS A 671 3.57 -3.50 -24.80
C LYS A 671 4.73 -4.45 -24.47
N LEU A 672 5.84 -3.97 -23.91
CA LEU A 672 6.96 -4.81 -23.51
C LEU A 672 6.60 -5.63 -22.27
N GLN A 673 6.54 -6.94 -22.43
CA GLN A 673 6.11 -7.87 -21.39
C GLN A 673 7.20 -8.88 -20.98
N LEU A 674 8.12 -9.21 -21.89
CA LEU A 674 9.20 -10.18 -21.65
C LEU A 674 10.58 -9.59 -21.94
N VAL A 675 11.56 -9.94 -21.11
CA VAL A 675 12.97 -9.58 -21.37
C VAL A 675 13.90 -10.75 -21.16
N ILE A 676 14.93 -10.84 -21.99
CA ILE A 676 16.01 -11.81 -21.85
C ILE A 676 17.26 -11.08 -21.36
N VAL A 677 17.82 -11.55 -20.25
CA VAL A 677 19.03 -11.01 -19.61
C VAL A 677 20.01 -12.12 -19.29
N ARG A 678 21.30 -11.78 -19.15
CA ARG A 678 22.32 -12.72 -18.63
C ARG A 678 22.70 -12.41 -17.19
N ASP A 679 23.24 -11.21 -16.97
CA ASP A 679 23.70 -10.71 -15.66
C ASP A 679 23.09 -9.35 -15.31
N MET A 680 22.52 -8.66 -16.32
CA MET A 680 21.88 -7.37 -16.15
C MET A 680 20.52 -7.52 -15.47
N TRP A 681 20.13 -6.51 -14.70
CA TRP A 681 18.82 -6.43 -14.02
C TRP A 681 18.52 -7.53 -12.99
N LEU A 682 19.46 -8.43 -12.72
CA LEU A 682 19.37 -9.35 -11.58
C LEU A 682 19.60 -8.61 -10.24
N THR A 683 20.20 -7.43 -10.30
CA THR A 683 20.48 -6.55 -9.16
C THR A 683 19.96 -5.15 -9.45
N GLY A 684 19.39 -4.48 -8.45
CA GLY A 684 18.93 -3.10 -8.53
C GLY A 684 17.64 -2.86 -9.30
N PHE A 685 17.40 -3.55 -10.43
CA PHE A 685 16.22 -3.33 -11.26
C PHE A 685 14.91 -3.72 -10.55
N ASP A 686 13.98 -2.78 -10.41
CA ASP A 686 12.70 -2.98 -9.72
C ASP A 686 11.52 -2.77 -10.67
N ALA A 687 10.68 -3.80 -10.82
CA ALA A 687 9.46 -3.76 -11.62
C ALA A 687 8.34 -4.51 -10.86
N PRO A 688 7.46 -3.80 -10.12
CA PRO A 688 6.46 -4.44 -9.27
C PRO A 688 5.54 -5.45 -9.99
N SER A 689 5.21 -5.17 -11.25
CA SER A 689 4.37 -6.02 -12.12
C SER A 689 5.06 -7.30 -12.62
N MET A 690 6.34 -7.51 -12.33
CA MET A 690 7.07 -8.71 -12.72
C MET A 690 6.62 -9.92 -11.89
N HIS A 691 5.93 -10.87 -12.50
CA HIS A 691 5.34 -12.01 -11.80
C HIS A 691 6.10 -13.32 -12.00
N THR A 692 6.89 -13.46 -13.08
CA THR A 692 7.59 -14.73 -13.39
C THR A 692 9.04 -14.50 -13.76
N LEU A 693 9.91 -15.33 -13.22
CA LEU A 693 11.34 -15.40 -13.53
C LEU A 693 11.67 -16.79 -14.08
N TYR A 694 12.03 -16.86 -15.36
CA TYR A 694 12.50 -18.08 -16.01
C TYR A 694 14.03 -18.16 -15.87
N ILE A 695 14.54 -19.24 -15.29
CA ILE A 695 15.96 -19.44 -15.05
C ILE A 695 16.48 -20.57 -15.93
N ASP A 696 17.35 -20.19 -16.87
CA ASP A 696 18.15 -21.11 -17.70
C ASP A 696 19.65 -20.81 -17.51
N LYS A 697 20.04 -20.67 -16.24
CA LYS A 697 21.42 -20.38 -15.82
C LYS A 697 21.73 -21.05 -14.47
N PRO A 698 22.91 -21.70 -14.33
CA PRO A 698 23.36 -22.17 -13.02
C PRO A 698 23.58 -21.00 -12.07
N MET A 699 22.87 -20.98 -10.94
CA MET A 699 22.89 -19.88 -9.97
C MET A 699 22.96 -20.41 -8.55
N LYS A 700 23.76 -19.76 -7.69
CA LYS A 700 24.04 -20.19 -6.31
C LYS A 700 24.20 -18.99 -5.38
N GLY A 701 23.94 -19.19 -4.09
CA GLY A 701 24.18 -18.22 -3.02
C GLY A 701 23.48 -16.87 -3.24
N HIS A 702 24.15 -15.77 -2.91
CA HIS A 702 23.59 -14.42 -3.00
C HIS A 702 23.08 -14.03 -4.40
N ASN A 703 23.74 -14.48 -5.47
CA ASN A 703 23.30 -14.18 -6.85
C ASN A 703 21.93 -14.78 -7.14
N LEU A 704 21.64 -15.98 -6.60
CA LEU A 704 20.34 -16.60 -6.71
C LEU A 704 19.29 -15.80 -5.93
N MET A 705 19.59 -15.42 -4.69
CA MET A 705 18.70 -14.60 -3.86
C MET A 705 18.32 -13.26 -4.50
N GLN A 706 19.29 -12.58 -5.11
CA GLN A 706 19.06 -11.28 -5.75
C GLN A 706 18.14 -11.36 -6.97
N ALA A 707 18.25 -12.45 -7.73
CA ALA A 707 17.41 -12.70 -8.89
C ALA A 707 15.97 -13.05 -8.48
N ILE A 708 15.77 -13.97 -7.53
CA ILE A 708 14.42 -14.36 -7.11
C ILE A 708 13.65 -13.20 -6.46
N ALA A 709 14.35 -12.26 -5.82
CA ALA A 709 13.75 -11.04 -5.30
C ALA A 709 13.27 -10.04 -6.37
N ARG A 710 13.42 -10.33 -7.67
CA ARG A 710 12.80 -9.54 -8.73
C ARG A 710 11.29 -9.76 -8.82
N VAL A 711 10.80 -10.93 -8.41
CA VAL A 711 9.38 -11.31 -8.52
C VAL A 711 8.63 -11.22 -7.18
N ASN A 712 9.27 -10.83 -6.09
CA ASN A 712 8.63 -10.79 -4.76
C ASN A 712 8.00 -9.43 -4.38
N ARG A 713 7.86 -8.50 -5.34
CA ARG A 713 7.29 -7.18 -5.08
C ARG A 713 5.77 -7.18 -5.03
N VAL A 714 5.23 -6.46 -4.05
CA VAL A 714 3.80 -6.18 -3.90
C VAL A 714 3.33 -5.30 -5.05
N TYR A 715 2.32 -5.79 -5.78
CA TYR A 715 1.72 -5.10 -6.90
C TYR A 715 0.28 -5.57 -7.07
N LYS A 716 -0.70 -4.67 -6.86
CA LYS A 716 -2.13 -4.99 -6.88
C LYS A 716 -2.39 -6.28 -6.07
N ASP A 717 -3.17 -7.21 -6.63
CA ASP A 717 -3.52 -8.50 -6.02
C ASP A 717 -2.59 -9.64 -6.44
N LYS A 718 -1.37 -9.34 -6.88
CA LYS A 718 -0.39 -10.35 -7.23
C LYS A 718 -0.18 -11.31 -6.03
N PRO A 719 -0.54 -12.60 -6.15
CA PRO A 719 -0.54 -13.52 -5.02
C PRO A 719 0.89 -13.97 -4.63
N GLY A 720 1.83 -13.86 -5.56
CA GLY A 720 3.22 -14.26 -5.38
C GLY A 720 4.05 -14.09 -6.65
N GLY A 721 5.35 -14.27 -6.52
CA GLY A 721 6.28 -14.42 -7.64
C GLY A 721 6.50 -15.90 -7.96
N LEU A 722 6.61 -16.25 -9.24
CA LEU A 722 6.90 -17.62 -9.69
C LEU A 722 8.32 -17.71 -10.27
N ILE A 723 9.10 -18.67 -9.79
CA ILE A 723 10.38 -19.07 -10.37
C ILE A 723 10.17 -20.35 -11.18
N VAL A 724 10.49 -20.30 -12.46
CA VAL A 724 10.46 -21.46 -13.37
C VAL A 724 11.89 -21.86 -13.70
N ASP A 725 12.28 -23.09 -13.38
CA ASP A 725 13.66 -23.55 -13.48
C ASP A 725 13.85 -24.65 -14.54
N TYR A 726 14.71 -24.38 -15.53
CA TYR A 726 15.02 -25.31 -16.64
C TYR A 726 16.32 -26.11 -16.45
N LEU A 727 17.08 -25.88 -15.38
CA LEU A 727 18.40 -26.51 -15.15
C LEU A 727 18.50 -27.33 -13.85
N GLY A 728 17.66 -27.05 -12.85
CA GLY A 728 17.67 -27.79 -11.59
C GLY A 728 18.47 -27.10 -10.48
N ILE A 729 18.12 -25.85 -10.20
CA ILE A 729 18.63 -25.06 -9.06
C ILE A 729 17.90 -25.34 -7.74
N ALA A 730 16.96 -26.28 -7.68
CA ALA A 730 16.16 -26.56 -6.47
C ALA A 730 17.01 -26.74 -5.19
N SER A 731 18.10 -27.50 -5.28
CA SER A 731 18.99 -27.75 -4.14
C SER A 731 19.77 -26.50 -3.74
N ASP A 732 20.24 -25.71 -4.71
CA ASP A 732 20.91 -24.43 -4.47
C ASP A 732 19.94 -23.37 -3.92
N LEU A 733 18.67 -23.38 -4.36
CA LEU A 733 17.60 -22.53 -3.85
C LEU A 733 17.25 -22.89 -2.41
N LYS A 734 16.99 -24.18 -2.14
CA LYS A 734 16.71 -24.67 -0.79
C LYS A 734 17.87 -24.33 0.15
N LYS A 735 19.12 -24.48 -0.30
CA LYS A 735 20.30 -24.12 0.47
C LYS A 735 20.40 -22.61 0.70
N ALA A 736 20.10 -21.79 -0.31
CA ALA A 736 20.11 -20.34 -0.19
C ALA A 736 19.01 -19.81 0.76
N LEU A 737 17.85 -20.48 0.80
CA LEU A 737 16.72 -20.15 1.68
C LEU A 737 16.88 -20.76 3.08
N SER A 738 17.51 -21.94 3.21
CA SER A 738 17.79 -22.52 4.53
C SER A 738 18.72 -21.63 5.35
N PHE A 739 19.63 -20.90 4.70
CA PHE A 739 20.43 -19.87 5.38
C PHE A 739 19.59 -18.78 6.06
N TYR A 740 18.37 -18.48 5.58
CA TYR A 740 17.47 -17.56 6.27
C TYR A 740 16.95 -18.19 7.55
N SER A 741 16.53 -19.45 7.50
CA SER A 741 16.06 -20.20 8.69
C SER A 741 17.19 -20.46 9.70
N ASP A 742 18.39 -20.80 9.22
CA ASP A 742 19.54 -21.18 10.06
C ASP A 742 20.27 -19.96 10.66
N ALA A 743 20.16 -18.78 10.02
CA ALA A 743 20.67 -17.50 10.55
C ALA A 743 19.66 -16.78 11.46
N GLY A 744 18.62 -17.50 11.91
CA GLY A 744 17.63 -17.04 12.89
C GLY A 744 16.26 -16.64 12.34
N GLY A 745 16.03 -16.71 11.03
CA GLY A 745 14.77 -16.33 10.41
C GLY A 745 13.63 -17.34 10.64
N LYS A 746 12.38 -16.84 10.63
CA LYS A 746 11.19 -17.67 10.92
C LYS A 746 10.64 -18.33 9.65
N GLY A 747 10.57 -19.67 9.59
CA GLY A 747 9.75 -20.40 8.59
C GLY A 747 10.40 -20.69 7.22
N ASP A 748 9.70 -21.47 6.38
CA ASP A 748 10.10 -21.82 5.01
C ASP A 748 9.49 -20.81 4.00
N PRO A 749 10.31 -19.96 3.36
CA PRO A 749 9.83 -18.91 2.46
C PRO A 749 9.41 -19.41 1.07
N THR A 750 9.60 -20.70 0.79
CA THR A 750 9.20 -21.33 -0.47
C THR A 750 8.12 -22.36 -0.27
N ILE A 751 7.06 -22.24 -1.07
CA ILE A 751 6.01 -23.24 -1.17
C ILE A 751 6.16 -23.89 -2.55
N LEU A 752 6.22 -25.22 -2.58
CA LEU A 752 6.15 -25.97 -3.84
C LEU A 752 4.77 -25.72 -4.47
N GLN A 753 4.72 -25.48 -5.78
CA GLN A 753 3.46 -25.28 -6.50
C GLN A 753 2.45 -26.40 -6.24
N GLU A 754 2.91 -27.63 -6.02
CA GLU A 754 2.11 -28.80 -5.64
C GLU A 754 1.27 -28.59 -4.37
N GLN A 755 1.80 -27.88 -3.37
CA GLN A 755 1.05 -27.54 -2.15
C GLN A 755 -0.03 -26.50 -2.43
N ALA A 756 0.21 -25.57 -3.35
CA ALA A 756 -0.80 -24.61 -3.78
C ALA A 756 -1.92 -25.31 -4.58
N VAL A 757 -1.58 -26.32 -5.38
CA VAL A 757 -2.55 -27.20 -6.06
C VAL A 757 -3.38 -27.98 -5.04
N GLN A 758 -2.77 -28.56 -4.01
CA GLN A 758 -3.51 -29.25 -2.95
C GLN A 758 -4.50 -28.33 -2.24
N LEU A 759 -4.05 -27.13 -1.85
CA LEU A 759 -4.93 -26.13 -1.24
C LEU A 759 -6.04 -25.69 -2.20
N MET A 760 -5.73 -25.52 -3.49
CA MET A 760 -6.72 -25.19 -4.51
C MET A 760 -7.76 -26.30 -4.63
N LEU A 761 -7.35 -27.56 -4.69
CA LEU A 761 -8.26 -28.72 -4.79
C LEU A 761 -9.12 -28.86 -3.52
N GLU A 762 -8.54 -28.66 -2.33
CA GLU A 762 -9.30 -28.63 -1.06
C GLU A 762 -10.39 -27.54 -1.11
N LYS A 763 -10.03 -26.32 -1.54
CA LYS A 763 -10.99 -25.22 -1.64
C LYS A 763 -12.00 -25.41 -2.75
N LEU A 764 -11.61 -26.05 -3.85
CA LEU A 764 -12.50 -26.43 -4.94
C LEU A 764 -13.55 -27.41 -4.41
N GLU A 765 -13.12 -28.45 -3.69
CA GLU A 765 -14.01 -29.43 -3.08
C GLU A 765 -14.98 -28.76 -2.09
N VAL A 766 -14.50 -27.87 -1.22
CA VAL A 766 -15.37 -27.13 -0.27
C VAL A 766 -16.45 -26.33 -1.00
N VAL A 767 -16.09 -25.63 -2.09
CA VAL A 767 -17.04 -24.84 -2.88
C VAL A 767 -18.01 -25.75 -3.63
N SER A 768 -17.53 -26.83 -4.26
CA SER A 768 -18.38 -27.82 -4.94
C SER A 768 -19.36 -28.50 -3.97
N GLN A 769 -18.95 -28.80 -2.73
CA GLN A 769 -19.84 -29.34 -1.70
C GLN A 769 -20.97 -28.38 -1.31
N MET A 770 -20.78 -27.06 -1.48
CA MET A 770 -21.87 -26.11 -1.28
C MET A 770 -22.97 -26.22 -2.34
N TYR A 771 -22.72 -26.89 -3.46
CA TYR A 771 -23.73 -27.21 -4.48
C TYR A 771 -24.34 -28.61 -4.33
N HIS A 772 -24.18 -29.26 -3.17
CA HIS A 772 -24.76 -30.58 -2.95
C HIS A 772 -26.29 -30.57 -3.17
N GLY A 773 -26.76 -31.34 -4.17
CA GLY A 773 -28.16 -31.37 -4.58
C GLY A 773 -28.52 -30.36 -5.67
N PHE A 774 -27.54 -29.68 -6.27
CA PHE A 774 -27.66 -28.79 -7.41
C PHE A 774 -26.63 -29.15 -8.49
N GLU A 775 -27.10 -29.58 -9.66
CA GLU A 775 -26.25 -30.06 -10.77
C GLU A 775 -25.64 -28.89 -11.56
N TYR A 776 -24.67 -28.19 -10.95
CA TYR A 776 -23.99 -27.05 -11.58
C TYR A 776 -23.15 -27.44 -12.79
N GLU A 777 -22.75 -28.70 -12.93
CA GLU A 777 -21.94 -29.23 -14.02
C GLU A 777 -22.65 -29.09 -15.37
N THR A 778 -23.98 -29.07 -15.38
CA THR A 778 -24.80 -28.83 -16.57
C THR A 778 -24.54 -27.44 -17.19
N TYR A 779 -23.92 -26.51 -16.44
CA TYR A 779 -23.53 -25.19 -16.93
C TYR A 779 -22.53 -25.27 -18.09
N PHE A 780 -21.57 -26.19 -18.07
CA PHE A 780 -20.46 -26.18 -19.03
C PHE A 780 -20.90 -26.58 -20.45
N GLU A 781 -21.93 -27.41 -20.55
CA GLU A 781 -22.51 -27.90 -21.82
C GLU A 781 -23.72 -27.08 -22.30
N ALA A 782 -24.24 -26.18 -21.46
CA ALA A 782 -25.42 -25.38 -21.73
C ALA A 782 -25.18 -24.25 -22.76
N ASP A 783 -26.24 -23.91 -23.50
CA ASP A 783 -26.27 -22.70 -24.34
C ASP A 783 -26.31 -21.42 -23.48
N THR A 784 -26.10 -20.26 -24.09
CA THR A 784 -26.00 -18.98 -23.35
C THR A 784 -27.24 -18.68 -22.51
N SER A 785 -28.43 -18.97 -23.03
CA SER A 785 -29.69 -18.73 -22.31
C SER A 785 -29.81 -19.65 -21.09
N LYS A 786 -29.49 -20.93 -21.26
CA LYS A 786 -29.51 -21.92 -20.19
C LYS A 786 -28.39 -21.67 -19.16
N LYS A 787 -27.20 -21.23 -19.58
CA LYS A 787 -26.10 -20.81 -18.70
C LYS A 787 -26.50 -19.69 -17.75
N LEU A 788 -27.19 -18.65 -18.26
CA LEU A 788 -27.70 -17.55 -17.43
C LEU A 788 -28.75 -18.04 -16.42
N SER A 789 -29.65 -18.93 -16.84
CA SER A 789 -30.64 -19.54 -15.93
C SER A 789 -29.99 -20.39 -14.84
N LEU A 790 -28.91 -21.11 -15.16
CA LEU A 790 -28.17 -21.94 -14.20
C LEU A 790 -27.41 -21.10 -13.18
N ILE A 791 -26.85 -19.95 -13.56
CA ILE A 791 -26.25 -19.01 -12.60
C ILE A 791 -27.30 -18.49 -11.61
N LEU A 792 -28.52 -18.18 -12.08
CA LEU A 792 -29.63 -17.75 -11.22
C LEU A 792 -30.12 -18.86 -10.29
N ALA A 793 -30.25 -20.07 -10.81
CA ALA A 793 -30.65 -21.23 -10.00
C ALA A 793 -29.56 -21.61 -8.98
N ALA A 794 -28.28 -21.44 -9.33
CA ALA A 794 -27.14 -21.61 -8.45
C ALA A 794 -27.16 -20.58 -7.31
N GLU A 795 -27.44 -19.32 -7.64
CA GLU A 795 -27.63 -18.26 -6.67
C GLU A 795 -28.79 -18.55 -5.70
N GLU A 796 -29.95 -18.95 -6.21
CA GLU A 796 -31.12 -19.38 -5.42
C GLU A 796 -30.76 -20.52 -4.45
N HIS A 797 -29.97 -21.50 -4.93
CA HIS A 797 -29.50 -22.62 -4.14
C HIS A 797 -28.58 -22.15 -3.00
N ILE A 798 -27.54 -21.35 -3.30
CA ILE A 798 -26.60 -20.84 -2.31
C ILE A 798 -27.29 -19.96 -1.26
N LEU A 799 -28.26 -19.13 -1.66
CA LEU A 799 -29.07 -18.32 -0.73
C LEU A 799 -29.98 -19.17 0.18
N GLY A 800 -30.34 -20.37 -0.25
CA GLY A 800 -31.11 -21.32 0.54
C GLY A 800 -30.31 -22.05 1.64
N LEU A 801 -28.97 -21.96 1.61
CA LEU A 801 -28.08 -22.59 2.61
C LEU A 801 -27.90 -21.72 3.86
N GLU A 802 -27.62 -22.36 4.99
CA GLU A 802 -27.31 -21.66 6.24
C GLU A 802 -25.94 -20.96 6.15
N ASP A 803 -25.92 -19.65 6.35
CA ASP A 803 -24.77 -18.77 6.10
C ASP A 803 -24.19 -18.88 4.67
N GLY A 804 -25.00 -19.34 3.71
CA GLY A 804 -24.55 -19.74 2.37
C GLY A 804 -23.84 -18.63 1.62
N LYS A 805 -24.43 -17.43 1.60
CA LYS A 805 -23.87 -16.26 0.91
C LYS A 805 -22.47 -15.89 1.42
N LYS A 806 -22.32 -15.70 2.73
CA LYS A 806 -21.05 -15.25 3.34
C LYS A 806 -19.97 -16.32 3.21
N ARG A 807 -20.31 -17.58 3.52
CA ARG A 807 -19.41 -18.72 3.38
C ARG A 807 -18.93 -18.87 1.93
N TYR A 808 -19.83 -18.77 0.96
CA TYR A 808 -19.51 -18.90 -0.46
C TYR A 808 -18.52 -17.83 -0.92
N ILE A 809 -18.77 -16.56 -0.57
CA ILE A 809 -17.89 -15.43 -0.92
C ILE A 809 -16.46 -15.66 -0.36
N ASN A 810 -16.34 -16.12 0.88
CA ASN A 810 -15.04 -16.37 1.51
C ASN A 810 -14.28 -17.53 0.85
N GLU A 811 -14.93 -18.68 0.68
CA GLU A 811 -14.28 -19.88 0.13
C GLU A 811 -13.90 -19.68 -1.35
N VAL A 812 -14.75 -19.04 -2.16
CA VAL A 812 -14.43 -18.72 -3.56
C VAL A 812 -13.27 -17.72 -3.64
N THR A 813 -13.12 -16.81 -2.68
CA THR A 813 -11.96 -15.89 -2.61
C THR A 813 -10.66 -16.65 -2.31
N ALA A 814 -10.70 -17.59 -1.36
CA ALA A 814 -9.55 -18.43 -1.05
C ALA A 814 -9.17 -19.34 -2.22
N LEU A 815 -10.16 -19.98 -2.85
CA LEU A 815 -10.00 -20.79 -4.07
C LEU A 815 -9.35 -19.98 -5.19
N SER A 816 -9.84 -18.77 -5.45
CA SER A 816 -9.31 -17.90 -6.50
C SER A 816 -7.83 -17.55 -6.27
N LYS A 817 -7.43 -17.31 -5.02
CA LYS A 817 -6.02 -17.06 -4.66
C LYS A 817 -5.14 -18.31 -4.83
N ALA A 818 -5.64 -19.49 -4.45
CA ALA A 818 -4.90 -20.73 -4.61
C ALA A 818 -4.75 -21.12 -6.09
N PHE A 819 -5.83 -21.00 -6.88
CA PHE A 819 -5.86 -21.22 -8.32
C PHE A 819 -4.87 -20.30 -9.06
N ALA A 820 -4.86 -19.01 -8.69
CA ALA A 820 -3.93 -18.01 -9.21
C ALA A 820 -2.45 -18.40 -9.09
N ILE A 821 -2.11 -19.08 -7.99
CA ILE A 821 -0.77 -19.57 -7.69
C ILE A 821 -0.50 -20.88 -8.43
N ALA A 822 -1.50 -21.77 -8.50
CA ALA A 822 -1.38 -23.10 -9.05
C ALA A 822 -1.22 -23.11 -10.58
N ILE A 823 -1.69 -22.08 -11.30
CA ILE A 823 -1.54 -22.01 -12.76
C ILE A 823 -0.06 -21.89 -13.18
N PRO A 824 0.39 -22.65 -14.19
CA PRO A 824 -0.43 -23.44 -15.14
C PRO A 824 -0.40 -24.96 -14.90
N HIS A 825 -0.35 -25.41 -13.65
CA HIS A 825 -0.39 -26.84 -13.34
C HIS A 825 -1.62 -27.52 -13.96
N ASP A 826 -1.47 -28.73 -14.51
CA ASP A 826 -2.54 -29.42 -15.26
C ASP A 826 -3.84 -29.53 -14.43
N GLN A 827 -3.75 -29.98 -13.17
CA GLN A 827 -4.91 -30.04 -12.27
C GLN A 827 -5.55 -28.68 -11.98
N ALA A 828 -4.77 -27.59 -12.02
CA ALA A 828 -5.33 -26.25 -11.91
C ALA A 828 -6.02 -25.85 -13.21
N MET A 829 -5.44 -26.15 -14.36
CA MET A 829 -6.06 -25.90 -15.66
C MET A 829 -7.37 -26.69 -15.83
N ASP A 830 -7.46 -27.92 -15.33
CA ASP A 830 -8.68 -28.73 -15.33
C ASP A 830 -9.80 -28.07 -14.52
N ALA A 831 -9.46 -27.36 -13.43
CA ALA A 831 -10.43 -26.65 -12.58
C ALA A 831 -10.79 -25.25 -13.11
N LYS A 832 -10.21 -24.78 -14.23
CA LYS A 832 -10.36 -23.39 -14.72
C LYS A 832 -11.82 -23.00 -14.94
N ASP A 833 -12.59 -23.88 -15.57
CA ASP A 833 -13.98 -23.58 -15.92
C ASP A 833 -14.87 -23.56 -14.67
N GLU A 834 -14.66 -24.48 -13.72
CA GLU A 834 -15.36 -24.51 -12.43
C GLU A 834 -15.09 -23.27 -11.58
N VAL A 835 -13.80 -22.90 -11.43
CA VAL A 835 -13.41 -21.68 -10.72
C VAL A 835 -14.06 -20.45 -11.34
N SER A 836 -14.15 -20.40 -12.67
CA SER A 836 -14.78 -19.29 -13.40
C SER A 836 -16.29 -19.23 -13.15
N PHE A 837 -16.99 -20.37 -13.18
CA PHE A 837 -18.41 -20.45 -12.82
C PHE A 837 -18.63 -19.98 -11.37
N PHE A 838 -17.82 -20.45 -10.43
CA PHE A 838 -17.98 -20.09 -9.02
C PHE A 838 -17.78 -18.59 -8.76
N GLN A 839 -16.80 -18.00 -9.45
CA GLN A 839 -16.56 -16.55 -9.43
C GLN A 839 -17.74 -15.76 -10.03
N ALA A 840 -18.38 -16.25 -11.09
CA ALA A 840 -19.55 -15.60 -11.69
C ALA A 840 -20.74 -15.55 -10.71
N VAL A 841 -21.01 -16.65 -9.99
CA VAL A 841 -22.05 -16.69 -8.94
C VAL A 841 -21.67 -15.77 -7.78
N LYS A 842 -20.39 -15.74 -7.37
CA LYS A 842 -19.91 -14.82 -6.32
C LYS A 842 -20.13 -13.35 -6.70
N ALA A 843 -19.80 -12.96 -7.93
CA ALA A 843 -19.97 -11.59 -8.42
C ALA A 843 -21.44 -11.16 -8.47
N ARG A 844 -22.37 -12.10 -8.72
CA ARG A 844 -23.82 -11.88 -8.60
C ARG A 844 -24.22 -11.65 -7.14
N LEU A 845 -23.87 -12.56 -6.24
CA LEU A 845 -24.18 -12.47 -4.81
C LEU A 845 -23.67 -11.17 -4.15
N ALA A 846 -22.49 -10.69 -4.55
CA ALA A 846 -21.88 -9.47 -4.03
C ALA A 846 -22.59 -8.18 -4.50
N LYS A 847 -23.21 -8.17 -5.68
CA LYS A 847 -23.91 -6.99 -6.22
C LYS A 847 -25.25 -6.67 -5.54
N PHE A 848 -25.81 -7.61 -4.78
CA PHE A 848 -27.08 -7.41 -4.06
C PHE A 848 -26.95 -6.50 -2.82
N ASP A 849 -25.75 -6.32 -2.24
CA ASP A 849 -25.53 -5.49 -1.04
C ASP A 849 -25.23 -4.01 -1.34
N GLY A 850 -24.97 -3.66 -2.60
CA GLY A 850 -24.57 -2.30 -2.98
C GLY A 850 -25.74 -1.31 -3.05
N THR A 851 -25.96 -0.55 -1.98
CA THR A 851 -26.73 0.70 -2.05
C THR A 851 -25.86 1.81 -2.66
N GLY A 852 -26.08 2.13 -3.94
CA GLY A 852 -25.52 3.33 -4.58
C GLY A 852 -24.45 3.06 -5.65
N SER A 853 -24.46 3.89 -6.69
CA SER A 853 -23.55 3.89 -7.84
C SER A 853 -22.11 4.31 -7.46
N GLY A 854 -21.44 3.53 -6.61
CA GLY A 854 -20.06 3.74 -6.23
C GLY A 854 -19.31 2.42 -6.32
N ARG A 855 -18.35 2.34 -7.26
CA ARG A 855 -17.38 1.25 -7.47
C ARG A 855 -17.02 0.48 -6.18
N THR A 856 -17.67 -0.66 -5.97
CA THR A 856 -17.27 -1.68 -5.01
C THR A 856 -16.32 -2.67 -5.68
N ASP A 857 -15.26 -3.05 -4.98
CA ASP A 857 -14.39 -4.21 -5.20
C ASP A 857 -13.80 -4.49 -6.58
N GLU A 858 -13.64 -3.47 -7.43
CA GLU A 858 -13.00 -3.64 -8.74
C GLU A 858 -11.57 -4.17 -8.66
N GLU A 859 -10.76 -3.97 -7.61
CA GLU A 859 -9.33 -4.34 -7.68
C GLU A 859 -9.06 -5.85 -7.64
N ILE A 860 -9.69 -6.60 -6.71
CA ILE A 860 -9.63 -8.07 -6.67
C ILE A 860 -10.44 -8.69 -7.82
N GLU A 861 -11.54 -8.04 -8.21
CA GLU A 861 -12.53 -8.58 -9.13
C GLU A 861 -12.16 -8.32 -10.62
N THR A 862 -11.47 -7.22 -10.95
CA THR A 862 -11.13 -6.85 -12.36
C THR A 862 -10.11 -7.77 -12.99
N THR A 863 -9.10 -8.24 -12.26
CA THR A 863 -8.07 -9.10 -12.86
C THR A 863 -8.67 -10.42 -13.32
N ILE A 864 -9.56 -10.99 -12.52
CA ILE A 864 -10.32 -12.21 -12.82
C ILE A 864 -11.41 -11.95 -13.89
N ARG A 865 -12.11 -10.81 -13.80
CA ARG A 865 -13.07 -10.37 -14.84
C ARG A 865 -12.43 -10.26 -16.21
N GLN A 866 -11.20 -9.77 -16.33
CA GLN A 866 -10.53 -9.62 -17.63
C GLN A 866 -10.18 -10.95 -18.31
N VAL A 867 -9.96 -12.01 -17.52
CA VAL A 867 -9.81 -13.40 -18.00
C VAL A 867 -11.13 -13.91 -18.57
N ILE A 868 -12.22 -13.64 -17.85
CA ILE A 868 -13.57 -14.11 -18.12
C ILE A 868 -14.22 -13.32 -19.27
N ASP A 869 -14.01 -12.01 -19.33
CA ASP A 869 -14.54 -11.09 -20.36
C ASP A 869 -13.96 -11.39 -21.76
N LYS A 870 -12.76 -11.98 -21.85
CA LYS A 870 -12.21 -12.46 -23.13
C LYS A 870 -12.77 -13.81 -23.58
N ALA A 871 -13.27 -14.63 -22.66
CA ALA A 871 -13.98 -15.88 -22.98
C ALA A 871 -15.48 -15.64 -23.26
N LEU A 872 -16.06 -14.61 -22.65
CA LEU A 872 -17.43 -14.13 -22.86
C LEU A 872 -17.44 -12.87 -23.72
N VAL A 873 -16.94 -12.95 -24.95
CA VAL A 873 -17.23 -11.91 -25.95
C VAL A 873 -18.66 -12.12 -26.44
N SER A 874 -19.63 -11.53 -25.76
CA SER A 874 -20.60 -10.61 -26.35
C SER A 874 -21.71 -10.27 -25.36
N GLU A 875 -21.98 -8.97 -25.32
CA GLU A 875 -23.14 -8.29 -24.74
C GLU A 875 -23.15 -8.01 -23.23
N GLN A 876 -23.74 -6.84 -22.95
CA GLN A 876 -23.64 -6.07 -21.71
C GLN A 876 -23.98 -6.88 -20.48
N VAL A 877 -23.38 -6.53 -19.33
CA VAL A 877 -23.81 -7.00 -18.01
C VAL A 877 -25.31 -6.76 -17.87
N ILE A 878 -26.09 -7.84 -17.99
CA ILE A 878 -27.56 -7.83 -18.00
C ILE A 878 -28.05 -7.35 -16.63
N ASP A 879 -28.88 -6.30 -16.63
CA ASP A 879 -29.52 -5.73 -15.45
C ASP A 879 -30.45 -6.77 -14.79
N VAL A 880 -30.63 -6.72 -13.46
CA VAL A 880 -31.43 -7.69 -12.67
C VAL A 880 -32.86 -7.80 -13.20
N PHE A 881 -33.41 -6.70 -13.71
CA PHE A 881 -34.73 -6.66 -14.33
C PHE A 881 -34.77 -7.49 -15.63
N ASP A 882 -33.75 -7.36 -16.48
CA ASP A 882 -33.67 -8.07 -17.76
C ASP A 882 -33.42 -9.58 -17.55
N ALA A 883 -32.65 -9.96 -16.51
CA ALA A 883 -32.37 -11.36 -16.17
C ALA A 883 -33.58 -12.10 -15.57
N ALA A 884 -34.52 -11.38 -14.96
CA ALA A 884 -35.78 -11.92 -14.44
C ALA A 884 -36.90 -11.99 -15.50
N GLY A 885 -36.63 -11.56 -16.75
CA GLY A 885 -37.64 -11.46 -17.81
C GLY A 885 -38.58 -10.24 -17.67
N ILE A 886 -38.23 -9.31 -16.78
CA ILE A 886 -39.06 -8.15 -16.44
C ILE A 886 -38.57 -6.95 -17.25
N LYS A 887 -39.35 -6.52 -18.26
CA LYS A 887 -39.11 -5.21 -18.90
C LYS A 887 -39.21 -4.15 -17.81
N LYS A 888 -38.17 -3.30 -17.61
CA LYS A 888 -38.23 -2.13 -16.72
C LYS A 888 -39.57 -1.40 -16.93
N PRO A 889 -40.52 -1.48 -15.99
CA PRO A 889 -41.77 -0.78 -16.14
C PRO A 889 -41.49 0.69 -15.83
N ASP A 890 -41.70 1.56 -16.81
CA ASP A 890 -42.02 2.94 -16.50
C ASP A 890 -43.48 2.93 -15.99
N ILE A 891 -43.68 3.45 -14.77
CA ILE A 891 -44.96 3.70 -14.08
C ILE A 891 -45.37 2.63 -13.03
N SER A 892 -45.30 3.04 -11.75
CA SER A 892 -45.75 2.40 -10.49
C SER A 892 -45.13 1.04 -10.12
N ILE A 893 -44.02 1.10 -9.38
CA ILE A 893 -43.19 0.00 -8.85
C ILE A 893 -43.95 -0.92 -7.84
N LEU A 894 -45.21 -0.60 -7.50
CA LEU A 894 -46.06 -1.34 -6.57
C LEU A 894 -47.46 -1.66 -7.14
N SER A 895 -47.61 -1.76 -8.46
CA SER A 895 -48.88 -2.17 -9.05
C SER A 895 -49.29 -3.57 -8.56
N GLU A 896 -50.58 -3.78 -8.36
CA GLU A 896 -51.09 -5.08 -7.88
C GLU A 896 -50.74 -6.21 -8.85
N GLU A 897 -50.63 -5.89 -10.14
CA GLU A 897 -50.18 -6.78 -11.21
C GLU A 897 -48.71 -7.21 -11.04
N PHE A 898 -47.80 -6.26 -10.75
CA PHE A 898 -46.37 -6.55 -10.53
C PHE A 898 -46.12 -7.37 -9.26
N LEU A 899 -46.83 -7.06 -8.18
CA LEU A 899 -46.74 -7.81 -6.92
C LEU A 899 -47.26 -9.25 -7.07
N MET A 900 -48.31 -9.45 -7.88
CA MET A 900 -48.80 -10.79 -8.21
C MET A 900 -47.80 -11.56 -9.10
N GLU A 901 -47.11 -10.89 -10.01
CA GLU A 901 -46.06 -11.47 -10.85
C GLU A 901 -44.86 -11.96 -10.01
N LEU A 902 -44.39 -11.16 -9.05
CA LEU A 902 -43.34 -11.54 -8.09
C LEU A 902 -43.76 -12.73 -7.21
N LYS A 903 -45.03 -12.79 -6.78
CA LYS A 903 -45.59 -13.94 -6.04
C LYS A 903 -45.56 -15.22 -6.90
N GLY A 904 -45.65 -15.08 -8.22
CA GLY A 904 -45.61 -16.16 -9.21
C GLY A 904 -44.22 -16.61 -9.65
N MET A 905 -43.14 -15.89 -9.31
CA MET A 905 -41.78 -16.20 -9.77
C MET A 905 -41.32 -17.60 -9.35
N GLU A 906 -40.59 -18.26 -10.24
CA GLU A 906 -40.04 -19.60 -10.02
C GLU A 906 -38.98 -19.61 -8.89
N HIS A 907 -38.08 -18.62 -8.86
CA HIS A 907 -37.01 -18.47 -7.87
C HIS A 907 -37.44 -17.56 -6.71
N LYS A 908 -37.83 -18.15 -5.58
CA LYS A 908 -38.46 -17.44 -4.45
C LYS A 908 -37.46 -16.65 -3.62
N ASN A 909 -36.25 -17.15 -3.37
CA ASN A 909 -35.24 -16.43 -2.59
C ASN A 909 -34.71 -15.22 -3.38
N VAL A 910 -34.55 -15.35 -4.71
CA VAL A 910 -34.23 -14.23 -5.61
C VAL A 910 -35.37 -13.19 -5.62
N ALA A 911 -36.62 -13.62 -5.75
CA ALA A 911 -37.78 -12.73 -5.72
C ALA A 911 -37.87 -11.93 -4.41
N LEU A 912 -37.54 -12.58 -3.28
CA LEU A 912 -37.49 -11.95 -1.96
C LEU A 912 -36.40 -10.86 -1.88
N GLU A 913 -35.20 -11.11 -2.38
CA GLU A 913 -34.12 -10.10 -2.38
C GLU A 913 -34.44 -8.92 -3.31
N VAL A 914 -35.06 -9.17 -4.47
CA VAL A 914 -35.55 -8.11 -5.37
C VAL A 914 -36.63 -7.27 -4.68
N LEU A 915 -37.64 -7.91 -4.09
CA LEU A 915 -38.73 -7.22 -3.40
C LEU A 915 -38.23 -6.42 -2.19
N LYS A 916 -37.32 -7.00 -1.40
CA LYS A 916 -36.64 -6.32 -0.30
C LYS A 916 -35.90 -5.07 -0.77
N LYS A 917 -35.14 -5.16 -1.86
CA LYS A 917 -34.42 -4.01 -2.43
C LYS A 917 -35.38 -2.93 -2.92
N LEU A 918 -36.39 -3.31 -3.71
CA LEU A 918 -37.40 -2.40 -4.25
C LEU A 918 -38.15 -1.69 -3.11
N LEU A 919 -38.63 -2.43 -2.11
CA LEU A 919 -39.31 -1.84 -0.95
C LEU A 919 -38.39 -0.92 -0.16
N ASN A 920 -37.12 -1.29 0.04
CA ASN A 920 -36.17 -0.45 0.76
C ASN A 920 -35.92 0.88 0.00
N ASP A 921 -35.74 0.81 -1.32
CA ASP A 921 -35.55 2.01 -2.16
C ASP A 921 -36.82 2.88 -2.20
N GLU A 922 -37.99 2.25 -2.23
CA GLU A 922 -39.31 2.89 -2.29
C GLU A 922 -39.68 3.55 -0.95
N ILE A 923 -39.36 2.90 0.18
CA ILE A 923 -39.45 3.45 1.54
C ILE A 923 -38.48 4.61 1.71
N LYS A 924 -37.23 4.50 1.22
CA LYS A 924 -36.23 5.58 1.25
C LYS A 924 -36.64 6.77 0.39
N SER A 925 -37.23 6.53 -0.78
CA SER A 925 -37.76 7.58 -1.65
C SER A 925 -38.90 8.35 -0.95
N ARG A 926 -39.86 7.64 -0.36
CA ARG A 926 -40.97 8.25 0.42
C ARG A 926 -40.53 8.86 1.75
N ALA A 927 -39.43 8.37 2.34
CA ALA A 927 -38.89 8.94 3.58
C ALA A 927 -38.57 10.43 3.40
N LYS A 928 -38.23 10.88 2.19
CA LYS A 928 -38.04 12.31 1.86
C LYS A 928 -39.29 13.16 2.12
N LYS A 929 -40.49 12.59 1.95
CA LYS A 929 -41.78 13.28 2.12
C LYS A 929 -42.39 13.08 3.52
N ASN A 930 -42.37 11.87 4.07
CA ASN A 930 -43.02 11.55 5.36
C ASN A 930 -42.14 10.65 6.25
N LEU A 931 -41.46 11.25 7.22
CA LEU A 931 -40.50 10.56 8.09
C LEU A 931 -41.17 9.52 9.00
N VAL A 932 -42.34 9.86 9.54
CA VAL A 932 -43.00 9.06 10.59
C VAL A 932 -43.52 7.73 10.03
N LYS A 933 -44.17 7.77 8.87
CA LYS A 933 -44.70 6.57 8.23
C LYS A 933 -43.59 5.72 7.59
N SER A 934 -42.60 6.33 6.93
CA SER A 934 -41.47 5.57 6.37
C SER A 934 -40.66 4.83 7.43
N ARG A 935 -40.50 5.39 8.64
CA ARG A 935 -39.86 4.67 9.75
C ARG A 935 -40.66 3.44 10.18
N THR A 936 -41.98 3.56 10.25
CA THR A 936 -42.86 2.43 10.61
C THR A 936 -42.74 1.30 9.57
N PHE A 937 -42.73 1.64 8.28
CA PHE A 937 -42.56 0.66 7.21
C PHE A 937 -41.17 0.01 7.19
N LEU A 938 -40.12 0.77 7.53
CA LEU A 938 -38.77 0.23 7.65
C LEU A 938 -38.66 -0.77 8.81
N GLU A 939 -39.27 -0.47 9.96
CA GLU A 939 -39.33 -1.38 11.11
C GLU A 939 -40.13 -2.66 10.77
N MET A 940 -41.22 -2.56 10.00
CA MET A 940 -41.98 -3.71 9.49
C MET A 940 -41.13 -4.58 8.55
N LEU A 941 -40.45 -3.95 7.58
CA LEU A 941 -39.54 -4.62 6.64
C LEU A 941 -38.44 -5.39 7.37
N GLU A 942 -37.75 -4.74 8.32
CA GLU A 942 -36.68 -5.36 9.11
C GLU A 942 -37.18 -6.55 9.95
N ASN A 943 -38.37 -6.44 10.53
CA ASN A 943 -38.96 -7.53 11.31
C ASN A 943 -39.31 -8.74 10.45
N SER A 944 -39.86 -8.54 9.25
CA SER A 944 -40.14 -9.62 8.29
C SER A 944 -38.87 -10.34 7.84
N ILE A 945 -37.80 -9.58 7.54
CA ILE A 945 -36.48 -10.15 7.19
C ILE A 945 -35.89 -10.92 8.37
N LYS A 946 -36.02 -10.40 9.59
CA LYS A 946 -35.50 -11.06 10.79
C LYS A 946 -36.20 -12.40 11.07
N LYS A 947 -37.51 -12.48 10.83
CA LYS A 947 -38.26 -13.74 10.91
C LYS A 947 -37.80 -14.75 9.86
N TYR A 948 -37.49 -14.28 8.64
CA TYR A 948 -36.91 -15.11 7.57
C TYR A 948 -35.55 -15.69 7.95
N HIS A 949 -34.62 -14.85 8.41
CA HIS A 949 -33.26 -15.28 8.79
C HIS A 949 -33.28 -16.29 9.96
N ASN A 950 -34.28 -16.18 10.84
CA ASN A 950 -34.48 -17.12 11.95
C ASN A 950 -35.26 -18.39 11.55
N LYS A 951 -35.53 -18.61 10.25
CA LYS A 951 -36.33 -19.72 9.71
C LYS A 951 -37.72 -19.85 10.33
N ILE A 952 -38.28 -18.74 10.85
CA ILE A 952 -39.64 -18.70 11.40
C ILE A 952 -40.67 -18.66 10.26
N LEU A 953 -40.30 -18.08 9.12
CA LEU A 953 -41.10 -17.99 7.90
C LEU A 953 -40.30 -18.50 6.69
N THR A 954 -41.02 -19.08 5.73
CA THR A 954 -40.52 -19.44 4.40
C THR A 954 -40.41 -18.21 3.49
N ALA A 955 -39.61 -18.29 2.42
CA ALA A 955 -39.50 -17.20 1.44
C ALA A 955 -40.87 -16.78 0.85
N ALA A 956 -41.79 -17.73 0.65
CA ALA A 956 -43.14 -17.45 0.17
C ALA A 956 -43.99 -16.65 1.17
N GLU A 957 -43.92 -16.99 2.47
CA GLU A 957 -44.63 -16.28 3.54
C GLU A 957 -44.06 -14.87 3.75
N VAL A 958 -42.74 -14.72 3.60
CA VAL A 958 -42.08 -13.40 3.71
C VAL A 958 -42.42 -12.53 2.50
N ILE A 959 -42.44 -13.08 1.29
CA ILE A 959 -42.94 -12.36 0.10
C ILE A 959 -44.37 -11.88 0.34
N GLU A 960 -45.22 -12.66 0.98
CA GLU A 960 -46.58 -12.24 1.32
C GLU A 960 -46.64 -11.11 2.36
N GLU A 961 -45.82 -11.18 3.43
CA GLU A 961 -45.66 -10.07 4.37
C GLU A 961 -45.16 -8.78 3.66
N LEU A 962 -44.21 -8.92 2.74
CA LEU A 962 -43.65 -7.80 1.97
C LEU A 962 -44.64 -7.22 0.94
N ILE A 963 -45.49 -8.05 0.32
CA ILE A 963 -46.58 -7.58 -0.55
C ILE A 963 -47.62 -6.82 0.27
N ASN A 964 -47.97 -7.29 1.47
CA ASN A 964 -48.89 -6.57 2.35
C ASN A 964 -48.30 -5.22 2.77
N LEU A 965 -47.00 -5.19 3.11
CA LEU A 965 -46.28 -3.95 3.39
C LEU A 965 -46.33 -2.99 2.19
N SER A 966 -46.18 -3.50 0.96
CA SER A 966 -46.34 -2.72 -0.26
C SER A 966 -47.74 -2.12 -0.40
N LYS A 967 -48.80 -2.87 -0.06
CA LYS A 967 -50.18 -2.39 -0.11
C LYS A 967 -50.41 -1.29 0.92
N ASP A 968 -49.90 -1.45 2.14
CA ASP A 968 -49.97 -0.44 3.19
C ASP A 968 -49.26 0.87 2.78
N ILE A 969 -48.15 0.77 2.04
CA ILE A 969 -47.44 1.92 1.47
C ILE A 969 -48.29 2.66 0.44
N VAL A 970 -49.01 1.95 -0.44
CA VAL A 970 -49.88 2.54 -1.47
C VAL A 970 -51.15 3.14 -0.86
N GLU A 971 -51.75 2.48 0.14
CA GLU A 971 -52.95 2.96 0.82
C GLU A 971 -52.71 4.30 1.53
N MET A 972 -51.50 4.50 2.08
CA MET A 972 -51.07 5.77 2.66
C MET A 972 -51.15 6.94 1.67
N ASP A 973 -50.76 6.74 0.41
CA ASP A 973 -50.77 7.79 -0.62
C ASP A 973 -52.22 8.24 -0.94
N ASN A 974 -53.19 7.32 -0.86
CA ASN A 974 -54.62 7.63 -1.04
C ASN A 974 -55.25 8.31 0.18
N GLU A 975 -54.75 8.02 1.39
CA GLU A 975 -55.25 8.58 2.63
C GLU A 975 -55.08 10.11 2.69
N ALA A 976 -53.96 10.64 2.17
CA ALA A 976 -53.72 12.08 2.02
C ALA A 976 -54.79 12.76 1.15
N ILE A 977 -55.13 12.13 0.01
CA ILE A 977 -56.12 12.61 -0.96
C ILE A 977 -57.53 12.61 -0.33
N HIS A 978 -57.89 11.53 0.38
CA HIS A 978 -59.19 11.42 1.06
C HIS A 978 -59.38 12.47 2.16
N MET A 979 -58.29 12.88 2.83
CA MET A 979 -58.34 13.94 3.85
C MET A 979 -58.29 15.36 3.25
N GLY A 980 -58.15 15.51 1.93
CA GLY A 980 -58.03 16.79 1.25
C GLY A 980 -56.76 17.56 1.63
N LEU A 981 -55.71 16.86 2.03
CA LEU A 981 -54.42 17.42 2.44
C LEU A 981 -53.40 17.26 1.31
N SER A 982 -52.51 18.23 1.13
CA SER A 982 -51.30 18.07 0.32
C SER A 982 -50.30 17.11 0.96
N ASP A 983 -49.36 16.55 0.19
CA ASP A 983 -48.30 15.65 0.69
C ASP A 983 -47.60 16.20 1.95
N PHE A 984 -47.31 17.51 1.95
CA PHE A 984 -46.67 18.18 3.08
C PHE A 984 -47.60 18.33 4.29
N GLU A 985 -48.86 18.73 4.07
CA GLU A 985 -49.84 18.83 5.16
C GLU A 985 -50.15 17.46 5.76
N TYR A 986 -50.17 16.42 4.93
CA TYR A 986 -50.34 15.05 5.38
C TYR A 986 -49.13 14.56 6.19
N ALA A 987 -47.91 14.92 5.80
CA ALA A 987 -46.72 14.61 6.58
C ALA A 987 -46.71 15.31 7.96
N PHE A 988 -47.22 16.55 8.05
CA PHE A 988 -47.40 17.22 9.33
C PHE A 988 -48.57 16.63 10.14
N TYR A 989 -49.63 16.18 9.48
CA TYR A 989 -50.74 15.46 10.09
C TYR A 989 -50.24 14.15 10.73
N THR A 990 -49.48 13.32 10.01
CA THR A 990 -48.91 12.08 10.57
C THR A 990 -47.93 12.38 11.72
N ALA A 991 -47.17 13.48 11.64
CA ALA A 991 -46.27 13.91 12.71
C ALA A 991 -47.00 14.27 14.02
N VAL A 992 -48.15 14.94 13.95
CA VAL A 992 -48.96 15.28 15.15
C VAL A 992 -49.93 14.17 15.56
N ALA A 993 -50.31 13.30 14.63
CA ALA A 993 -51.20 12.17 14.87
C ALA A 993 -50.45 10.87 15.17
N ASN A 994 -49.13 10.87 15.35
CA ASN A 994 -48.35 9.65 15.67
C ASN A 994 -48.59 9.11 17.10
N ASN A 995 -49.48 9.74 17.88
CA ASN A 995 -49.71 9.40 19.28
C ASN A 995 -51.20 9.16 19.53
N ASP A 996 -51.52 8.03 20.17
CA ASP A 996 -52.88 7.59 20.44
C ASP A 996 -53.67 8.57 21.32
N SER A 997 -53.04 9.19 22.33
CA SER A 997 -53.69 10.18 23.20
C SER A 997 -54.07 11.45 22.46
N ALA A 998 -53.29 11.87 21.45
CA ALA A 998 -53.64 13.01 20.62
C ALA A 998 -54.81 12.68 19.68
N ARG A 999 -54.87 11.45 19.14
CA ARG A 999 -55.99 10.98 18.31
C ARG A 999 -57.30 10.91 19.10
N GLU A 1000 -57.25 10.36 20.31
CA GLU A 1000 -58.42 10.21 21.18
C GLU A 1000 -58.95 11.56 21.69
N LEU A 1001 -58.07 12.49 22.06
CA LEU A 1001 -58.46 13.76 22.67
C LEU A 1001 -58.82 14.86 21.67
N MET A 1002 -58.22 14.87 20.48
CA MET A 1002 -58.34 16.01 19.57
C MET A 1002 -59.35 15.81 18.43
N GLN A 1003 -59.88 14.62 18.18
CA GLN A 1003 -60.72 14.32 17.00
C GLN A 1003 -59.98 14.59 15.66
N GLN A 1004 -60.31 13.80 14.63
CA GLN A 1004 -59.61 13.82 13.35
C GLN A 1004 -59.62 15.19 12.65
N GLU A 1005 -60.75 15.93 12.71
CA GLU A 1005 -60.86 17.23 12.05
C GLU A 1005 -59.95 18.31 12.68
N LYS A 1006 -59.79 18.35 14.02
CA LYS A 1006 -58.88 19.35 14.63
C LYS A 1006 -57.42 19.02 14.35
N LEU A 1007 -57.05 17.74 14.26
CA LEU A 1007 -55.69 17.34 13.88
C LEU A 1007 -55.40 17.70 12.42
N ARG A 1008 -56.39 17.55 11.52
CA ARG A 1008 -56.32 18.02 10.13
C ARG A 1008 -56.09 19.54 10.08
N GLU A 1009 -56.91 20.32 10.77
CA GLU A 1009 -56.76 21.79 10.81
C GLU A 1009 -55.43 22.22 11.41
N LEU A 1010 -54.98 21.54 12.48
CA LEU A 1010 -53.68 21.78 13.09
C LEU A 1010 -52.54 21.54 12.09
N ALA A 1011 -52.60 20.47 11.31
CA ALA A 1011 -51.59 20.15 10.30
C ALA A 1011 -51.50 21.22 9.19
N VAL A 1012 -52.64 21.71 8.70
CA VAL A 1012 -52.69 22.81 7.71
C VAL A 1012 -52.04 24.08 8.29
N VAL A 1013 -52.40 24.45 9.53
CA VAL A 1013 -51.85 25.66 10.17
C VAL A 1013 -50.36 25.52 10.48
N LEU A 1014 -49.90 24.33 10.89
CA LEU A 1014 -48.48 24.05 11.08
C LEU A 1014 -47.70 24.17 9.77
N THR A 1015 -48.23 23.60 8.69
CA THR A 1015 -47.60 23.63 7.37
C THR A 1015 -47.43 25.06 6.88
N GLU A 1016 -48.49 25.87 6.95
CA GLU A 1016 -48.46 27.27 6.52
C GLU A 1016 -47.52 28.11 7.40
N THR A 1017 -47.51 27.87 8.72
CA THR A 1017 -46.59 28.57 9.63
C THR A 1017 -45.14 28.23 9.31
N ILE A 1018 -44.83 26.96 9.04
CA ILE A 1018 -43.49 26.53 8.69
C ILE A 1018 -43.07 27.12 7.35
N ARG A 1019 -43.96 27.12 6.35
CA ARG A 1019 -43.71 27.76 5.04
C ARG A 1019 -43.43 29.26 5.16
N GLN A 1020 -44.21 29.99 5.96
CA GLN A 1020 -44.02 31.44 6.16
C GLN A 1020 -42.74 31.78 6.95
N ASN A 1021 -42.25 30.87 7.78
CA ASN A 1021 -41.02 31.04 8.55
C ASN A 1021 -39.80 30.37 7.89
N ALA A 1022 -39.97 29.71 6.74
CA ALA A 1022 -38.89 29.07 5.99
C ALA A 1022 -38.09 30.14 5.21
N SER A 1023 -37.12 30.75 5.87
CA SER A 1023 -36.02 31.45 5.18
C SER A 1023 -34.99 30.43 4.67
N ILE A 1024 -34.29 30.70 3.56
CA ILE A 1024 -33.29 29.83 2.90
C ILE A 1024 -32.24 29.21 3.87
N ASP A 1025 -32.02 29.78 5.07
CA ASP A 1025 -31.02 29.32 6.05
C ASP A 1025 -31.59 28.71 7.37
N TRP A 1026 -32.88 28.42 7.52
CA TRP A 1026 -33.42 28.08 8.86
C TRP A 1026 -32.96 26.71 9.41
N THR A 1027 -32.62 25.76 8.54
CA THR A 1027 -31.98 24.48 8.91
C THR A 1027 -30.54 24.64 9.37
N ILE A 1028 -29.92 25.81 9.09
CA ILE A 1028 -28.53 26.15 9.41
C ILE A 1028 -28.43 27.09 10.62
N LYS A 1029 -29.35 28.05 10.79
CA LYS A 1029 -29.31 29.05 11.87
C LYS A 1029 -30.14 28.65 13.10
N GLU A 1030 -29.46 28.33 14.21
CA GLU A 1030 -30.09 27.89 15.46
C GLU A 1030 -31.08 28.92 16.05
N SER A 1031 -30.82 30.22 15.87
CA SER A 1031 -31.73 31.29 16.31
C SER A 1031 -33.07 31.30 15.56
N VAL A 1032 -33.10 30.87 14.30
CA VAL A 1032 -34.33 30.74 13.48
C VAL A 1032 -35.06 29.45 13.85
N LYS A 1033 -34.32 28.34 14.03
CA LYS A 1033 -34.86 27.07 14.54
C LYS A 1033 -35.51 27.22 15.92
N ALA A 1034 -34.91 28.00 16.82
CA ALA A 1034 -35.48 28.31 18.14
C ALA A 1034 -36.79 29.12 18.03
N LYS A 1035 -36.84 30.12 17.14
CA LYS A 1035 -38.08 30.88 16.85
C LYS A 1035 -39.17 29.97 16.28
N LEU A 1036 -38.82 29.09 15.35
CA LEU A 1036 -39.74 28.11 14.77
C LEU A 1036 -40.26 27.13 15.83
N LYS A 1037 -39.38 26.60 16.70
CA LYS A 1037 -39.74 25.74 17.84
C LYS A 1037 -40.75 26.43 18.77
N VAL A 1038 -40.57 27.72 19.05
CA VAL A 1038 -41.52 28.52 19.86
C VAL A 1038 -42.86 28.70 19.14
N ALA A 1039 -42.85 28.96 17.82
CA ALA A 1039 -44.06 29.08 17.02
C ALA A 1039 -44.87 27.78 16.98
N VAL A 1040 -44.21 26.64 16.71
CA VAL A 1040 -44.82 25.30 16.73
C VAL A 1040 -45.40 24.99 18.11
N LYS A 1041 -44.67 25.24 19.21
CA LYS A 1041 -45.20 25.07 20.58
C LYS A 1041 -46.43 25.95 20.84
N ARG A 1042 -46.46 27.18 20.35
CA ARG A 1042 -47.61 28.08 20.52
C ARG A 1042 -48.84 27.57 19.76
N ILE A 1043 -48.65 27.05 18.56
CA ILE A 1043 -49.71 26.48 17.73
C ILE A 1043 -50.29 25.21 18.38
N LEU A 1044 -49.44 24.27 18.80
CA LEU A 1044 -49.88 23.07 19.51
C LEU A 1044 -50.73 23.41 20.75
N ARG A 1045 -50.32 24.41 21.55
CA ARG A 1045 -51.13 24.89 22.70
C ARG A 1045 -52.45 25.52 22.28
N LYS A 1046 -52.45 26.35 21.24
CA LYS A 1046 -53.66 27.04 20.75
C LYS A 1046 -54.73 26.05 20.31
N PHE A 1047 -54.33 24.93 19.70
CA PHE A 1047 -55.24 23.87 19.27
C PHE A 1047 -55.62 22.87 20.38
N GLY A 1048 -55.10 23.06 21.61
CA GLY A 1048 -55.41 22.19 22.73
C GLY A 1048 -54.68 20.84 22.72
N TYR A 1049 -53.49 20.78 22.10
CA TYR A 1049 -52.67 19.56 22.10
C TYR A 1049 -52.26 19.15 23.53
N PRO A 1050 -52.33 17.85 23.90
CA PRO A 1050 -52.03 17.39 25.25
C PRO A 1050 -50.67 17.89 25.78
N PRO A 1051 -50.62 18.55 26.97
CA PRO A 1051 -49.40 19.17 27.48
C PRO A 1051 -48.25 18.19 27.78
N ASP A 1052 -48.58 16.96 28.17
CA ASP A 1052 -47.67 15.86 28.47
C ASP A 1052 -46.89 15.38 27.22
N MET A 1053 -47.52 15.45 26.04
CA MET A 1053 -46.94 14.99 24.78
C MET A 1053 -46.51 16.12 23.83
N GLN A 1054 -46.69 17.37 24.25
CA GLN A 1054 -46.39 18.55 23.45
C GLN A 1054 -44.91 18.64 23.04
N MET A 1055 -44.00 18.17 23.91
CA MET A 1055 -42.55 18.21 23.67
C MET A 1055 -42.15 17.27 22.52
N LEU A 1056 -42.62 16.02 22.56
CA LEU A 1056 -42.35 15.01 21.54
C LEU A 1056 -42.93 15.43 20.19
N ALA A 1057 -44.19 15.86 20.17
CA ALA A 1057 -44.84 16.33 18.94
C ALA A 1057 -44.13 17.55 18.32
N THR A 1058 -43.61 18.46 19.16
CA THR A 1058 -42.80 19.59 18.67
C THR A 1058 -41.52 19.11 17.96
N GLU A 1059 -40.83 18.11 18.53
CA GLU A 1059 -39.60 17.58 17.93
C GLU A 1059 -39.85 16.80 16.65
N THR A 1060 -40.91 15.99 16.60
CA THR A 1060 -41.31 15.25 15.39
C THR A 1060 -41.70 16.21 14.27
N VAL A 1061 -42.47 17.27 14.58
CA VAL A 1061 -42.84 18.31 13.60
C VAL A 1061 -41.60 19.07 13.11
N LEU A 1062 -40.64 19.38 13.98
CA LEU A 1062 -39.39 20.04 13.56
C LEU A 1062 -38.53 19.16 12.66
N LYS A 1063 -38.38 17.86 12.98
CA LYS A 1063 -37.65 16.91 12.13
C LYS A 1063 -38.34 16.73 10.77
N GLN A 1064 -39.66 16.65 10.75
CA GLN A 1064 -40.45 16.59 9.52
C GLN A 1064 -40.28 17.87 8.69
N ALA A 1065 -40.24 19.04 9.35
CA ALA A 1065 -39.97 20.32 8.70
C ALA A 1065 -38.54 20.40 8.11
N GLU A 1066 -37.53 19.90 8.82
CA GLU A 1066 -36.13 19.88 8.35
C GLU A 1066 -35.98 19.07 7.06
N MET A 1067 -36.67 17.94 6.95
CA MET A 1067 -36.65 17.11 5.74
C MET A 1067 -37.35 17.76 4.55
N ILE A 1068 -38.49 18.42 4.80
CA ILE A 1068 -39.25 19.11 3.76
C ILE A 1068 -38.54 20.40 3.30
N ALA A 1069 -37.70 21.01 4.13
CA ALA A 1069 -36.99 22.25 3.82
C ALA A 1069 -36.10 22.15 2.56
N SER A 1070 -35.52 20.98 2.27
CA SER A 1070 -34.74 20.76 1.05
C SER A 1070 -35.57 20.68 -0.23
N GLU A 1071 -36.87 20.34 -0.14
CA GLU A 1071 -37.78 20.33 -1.29
C GLU A 1071 -38.49 21.68 -1.49
N ILE A 1072 -38.78 22.42 -0.40
CA ILE A 1072 -39.38 23.77 -0.47
C ILE A 1072 -38.38 24.83 -0.98
N SER A 1073 -37.07 24.58 -0.88
CA SER A 1073 -36.00 25.52 -1.28
C SER A 1073 -35.56 25.41 -2.75
N ASN A 1074 -36.23 24.59 -3.58
CA ASN A 1074 -35.96 24.42 -5.01
C ASN A 1074 -37.09 24.98 -5.89
#